data_AF-A0A4R6T278-F1
#
_entry.id   AF-A0A4R6T278-F1
#
_cell.length_a   1.000
_cell.length_b   1.000
_cell.length_c   1.000
_cell.angle_alpha   90.00
_cell.angle_beta   90.00
_cell.angle_gamma   90.00
#
_symmetry.space_group_name_H-M   'P 1'
#
loop_
_entity.id
_entity.type
_entity.pdbx_description
1 polymer ?
#
loop_
_entity_poly.entity_id
_entity_poly.type
_entity_poly.pdbx_seq_one_letter_code
_entity_poly.pdbx_strand_id
1 'polypeptide(L)'
;MLGTFLRYRSSLFLVIFCMGIFTIQSFSQIQDFEKEFSISSYPDEFLPGWYGNEVRATTSRIFQSLGLGRGGSKALAIQPISTFNGVLWIRLNLEANPSKKVVFWARSQQNGAGNRPALVFYSWGKGLDGEFSGKTQLGSNSEFPNVNQDFRRFILEVPEELGSEEEIILRLEVNYGNGTGSAARWLMDDFAFEEFIPDTIAPEIASVKGYSAQELLIRFSEKVDPVFSLLPPAYELEGENPEKIKSQNDSTFILSFGESLTEGKVYSLKITQIPDLDGNILKDTLVNFKFFDPRLFSQKSIVINELMPAPRADQDLPNVEYVELYNPTEKEYRLDSLILSNTRTSTRLENYWLGPEKYLILVPKGQEKNFTAYGEVLGVANWPTLLNSGDQVIMKTDSGLEIDRISFSTSSWGGSEFAGGGYSLEVPDPYLLCTNSEFLKSSKDPKRGTPGVENSVFDPNFQLPELKITSAYFLDSLSFEINFSGPFSNTLALNQIQISPSLNLESLSIEGKKIKVLLAEKALPNQLFQLSINELQDCRGKSISVLGPIELVLPLKPKKGDILLNELLFNPISGDPKFVEIHNRSENYLSLENWALGNLDNQGQVAQVRVFGNRDLVIPPRGFLAITTDQEKLKIRYPKSQSGKFIDLASLPSFPISGGTVVLISSSGEAEENFTYSEELHHPLLRDSKGVSLERVYSGIPVNDPKNWQSASGNEDFATPGRKNSQALDEQAFEESIRIDPPVFDPEGSSGPSFTSIRYQFEDPGWIGTFRIVSSSGQFIYTLCQNAVLGTEGQFVWNGVDSKGARVKPGYYVLLVEMVDLGGKTLVIKKTIVVATRL
;
A
#
# COMPACT_ATOMS: atom_id res chain seq x y z
N MET A 1 55.51 41.39 5.33
CA MET A 1 55.53 41.75 3.89
C MET A 1 54.13 42.22 3.54
N LEU A 2 53.75 43.48 3.77
CA LEU A 2 53.99 44.72 3.00
C LEU A 2 53.20 44.80 1.67
N GLY A 3 52.36 45.84 1.55
CA GLY A 3 51.64 46.29 0.34
C GLY A 3 50.13 46.48 0.54
N THR A 4 49.58 47.39 1.37
CA THR A 4 49.42 48.87 1.27
C THR A 4 48.88 49.42 -0.07
N PHE A 5 47.72 50.10 -0.04
CA PHE A 5 47.43 51.49 -0.50
C PHE A 5 45.94 51.84 -0.19
N LEU A 6 45.65 52.57 0.90
CA LEU A 6 45.28 54.02 1.03
C LEU A 6 43.80 54.37 0.73
N ARG A 7 42.99 54.73 1.74
CA ARG A 7 42.65 56.10 2.29
C ARG A 7 41.50 56.78 1.51
N TYR A 8 40.40 57.29 2.08
CA TYR A 8 40.16 58.29 3.16
C TYR A 8 38.74 58.03 3.79
N ARG A 9 38.50 58.05 5.11
CA ARG A 9 38.31 59.19 6.07
C ARG A 9 37.13 60.11 5.66
N SER A 10 36.14 60.49 6.48
CA SER A 10 36.06 60.69 7.94
C SER A 10 34.61 60.84 8.43
N SER A 11 34.38 60.54 9.71
CA SER A 11 33.21 60.89 10.51
C SER A 11 33.08 62.40 10.78
N LEU A 12 31.85 62.95 10.91
CA LEU A 12 31.54 63.98 11.91
C LEU A 12 30.03 64.14 12.20
N PHE A 13 29.80 64.56 13.44
CA PHE A 13 28.62 64.89 14.23
C PHE A 13 27.55 65.84 13.65
N LEU A 14 26.32 65.62 14.15
CA LEU A 14 25.29 66.59 14.59
C LEU A 14 24.60 67.50 13.53
N VAL A 15 23.26 67.55 13.56
CA VAL A 15 22.44 68.74 13.88
C VAL A 15 20.98 68.43 13.52
N ILE A 16 20.12 68.56 14.53
CA ILE A 16 18.66 68.67 14.40
C ILE A 16 18.37 69.94 13.62
N PHE A 17 17.70 69.82 12.47
CA PHE A 17 17.06 70.95 11.79
C PHE A 17 15.63 70.57 11.44
N CYS A 18 14.69 71.08 12.24
CA CYS A 18 13.30 71.25 11.85
C CYS A 18 13.27 72.17 10.61
N MET A 19 12.95 71.61 9.45
CA MET A 19 12.45 72.39 8.32
C MET A 19 11.15 71.74 7.89
N GLY A 20 10.06 72.49 8.10
CA GLY A 20 8.72 72.11 7.70
C GLY A 20 8.67 71.90 6.20
N ILE A 21 8.44 70.66 5.80
CA ILE A 21 7.91 70.37 4.47
C ILE A 21 6.41 70.60 4.60
N PHE A 22 5.93 71.70 4.01
CA PHE A 22 4.52 71.86 3.69
C PHE A 22 4.13 70.69 2.78
N THR A 23 3.50 69.67 3.34
CA THR A 23 2.75 68.68 2.57
C THR A 23 1.55 69.40 2.00
N ILE A 24 1.59 69.75 0.72
CA ILE A 24 0.36 69.99 -0.04
C ILE A 24 -0.33 68.62 -0.11
N GLN A 25 -1.27 68.39 0.81
CA GLN A 25 -2.19 67.26 0.72
C GLN A 25 -3.05 67.49 -0.52
N SER A 26 -2.73 66.77 -1.60
CA SER A 26 -3.73 66.40 -2.60
C SER A 26 -4.82 65.61 -1.86
N PHE A 27 -5.97 66.24 -1.63
CA PHE A 27 -7.14 65.59 -1.06
C PHE A 27 -7.80 64.76 -2.16
N SER A 28 -7.50 63.47 -2.24
CA SER A 28 -8.53 62.54 -2.72
C SER A 28 -9.67 62.59 -1.70
N GLN A 29 -10.84 63.07 -2.11
CA GLN A 29 -11.96 63.34 -1.22
C GLN A 29 -12.78 62.07 -0.99
N ILE A 30 -12.15 61.14 -0.29
CA ILE A 30 -12.77 59.91 0.18
C ILE A 30 -13.27 60.14 1.60
N GLN A 31 -14.47 59.64 1.90
CA GLN A 31 -15.06 59.64 3.22
C GLN A 31 -15.73 58.28 3.50
N ASP A 32 -15.11 57.52 4.39
CA ASP A 32 -15.60 56.25 4.95
C ASP A 32 -16.52 56.45 6.17
N PHE A 33 -16.64 57.70 6.66
CA PHE A 33 -17.40 58.07 7.85
C PHE A 33 -16.98 57.33 9.13
N GLU A 34 -15.73 56.88 9.25
CA GLU A 34 -15.25 56.22 10.48
C GLU A 34 -14.86 57.20 11.57
N LYS A 35 -14.41 58.40 11.16
CA LYS A 35 -14.09 59.50 12.08
C LYS A 35 -15.35 60.03 12.75
N GLU A 36 -15.28 60.25 14.06
CA GLU A 36 -16.39 60.81 14.84
C GLU A 36 -16.86 62.15 14.29
N PHE A 37 -18.18 62.33 14.17
CA PHE A 37 -18.77 63.58 13.69
C PHE A 37 -18.64 64.66 14.77
N SER A 38 -18.22 65.86 14.38
CA SER A 38 -18.39 67.04 15.24
C SER A 38 -19.87 67.38 15.31
N ILE A 39 -20.42 67.64 16.51
CA ILE A 39 -21.85 67.96 16.68
C ILE A 39 -22.07 69.46 16.41
N SER A 40 -21.80 69.84 15.16
CA SER A 40 -21.88 71.22 14.65
C SER A 40 -22.76 71.21 13.40
N SER A 41 -23.62 72.22 13.25
CA SER A 41 -24.49 72.37 12.08
C SER A 41 -24.07 73.59 11.26
N TYR A 42 -24.49 73.64 9.99
CA TYR A 42 -24.17 74.76 9.08
C TYR A 42 -24.41 76.12 9.75
N PRO A 43 -23.44 77.07 9.68
CA PRO A 43 -22.33 77.13 8.74
C PRO A 43 -21.07 76.31 9.10
N ASP A 44 -21.03 75.67 10.26
CA ASP A 44 -19.85 74.90 10.70
C ASP A 44 -19.83 73.50 10.06
N GLU A 45 -18.62 72.97 9.84
CA GLU A 45 -18.41 71.64 9.28
C GLU A 45 -18.49 70.55 10.37
N PHE A 46 -19.20 69.44 10.09
CA PHE A 46 -19.24 68.29 11.00
C PHE A 46 -18.13 67.28 10.72
N LEU A 47 -17.62 67.28 9.49
CA LEU A 47 -16.38 66.64 9.04
C LEU A 47 -15.72 67.59 8.02
N PRO A 48 -14.39 67.53 7.82
CA PRO A 48 -13.70 68.42 6.87
C PRO A 48 -14.36 68.45 5.48
N GLY A 49 -14.89 69.61 5.08
CA GLY A 49 -15.58 69.78 3.79
C GLY A 49 -17.02 69.24 3.73
N TRP A 50 -17.58 68.78 4.85
CA TRP A 50 -18.95 68.27 4.97
C TRP A 50 -19.77 69.11 5.94
N TYR A 51 -20.91 69.59 5.45
CA TYR A 51 -21.82 70.46 6.19
C TYR A 51 -23.21 69.83 6.25
N GLY A 52 -23.89 69.97 7.39
CA GLY A 52 -25.23 69.45 7.60
C GLY A 52 -26.12 70.50 8.25
N ASN A 53 -27.37 70.60 7.84
CA ASN A 53 -28.30 71.60 8.39
C ASN A 53 -28.69 71.34 9.86
N GLU A 54 -28.69 70.08 10.30
CA GLU A 54 -28.92 69.73 11.71
C GLU A 54 -28.23 68.41 12.07
N VAL A 55 -27.02 68.50 12.62
CA VAL A 55 -26.20 67.34 13.04
C VAL A 55 -26.36 67.07 14.53
N ARG A 56 -26.64 65.82 14.92
CA ARG A 56 -26.91 65.43 16.30
C ARG A 56 -26.13 64.17 16.70
N ALA A 57 -25.79 64.08 18.00
CA ALA A 57 -25.20 62.87 18.58
C ALA A 57 -26.20 61.71 18.76
N THR A 58 -27.49 62.03 18.81
CA THR A 58 -28.58 61.05 18.90
C THR A 58 -28.93 60.48 17.52
N THR A 59 -29.63 59.35 17.46
CA THR A 59 -30.14 58.71 16.22
C THR A 59 -31.33 59.47 15.58
N SER A 60 -31.21 60.78 15.45
CA SER A 60 -32.20 61.68 14.86
C SER A 60 -31.51 62.73 13.98
N ARG A 61 -32.21 63.23 12.94
CA ARG A 61 -31.68 64.23 11.99
C ARG A 61 -30.51 63.68 11.17
N ILE A 62 -29.39 64.40 11.06
CA ILE A 62 -28.13 63.91 10.50
C ILE A 62 -27.27 63.38 11.65
N PHE A 63 -26.85 62.11 11.58
CA PHE A 63 -26.06 61.48 12.63
C PHE A 63 -25.16 60.39 12.06
N GLN A 64 -24.16 59.98 12.85
CA GLN A 64 -23.32 58.84 12.54
C GLN A 64 -23.96 57.57 13.08
N SER A 65 -24.20 56.59 12.21
CA SER A 65 -24.69 55.28 12.59
C SER A 65 -23.52 54.36 12.95
N LEU A 66 -23.70 53.50 13.95
CA LEU A 66 -22.68 52.56 14.43
C LEU A 66 -23.05 51.14 13.98
N GLY A 67 -22.13 50.44 13.31
CA GLY A 67 -22.31 49.04 12.90
C GLY A 67 -23.30 48.84 11.75
N LEU A 68 -23.67 49.91 11.06
CA LEU A 68 -24.71 49.91 10.02
C LEU A 68 -24.18 50.29 8.63
N GLY A 69 -22.89 50.60 8.51
CA GLY A 69 -22.17 50.75 7.26
C GLY A 69 -21.75 49.41 6.64
N ARG A 70 -21.05 49.47 5.51
CA ARG A 70 -20.57 48.31 4.75
C ARG A 70 -19.58 47.49 5.57
N GLY A 71 -19.77 46.18 5.60
CA GLY A 71 -18.94 45.31 6.44
C GLY A 71 -19.09 45.52 7.95
N GLY A 72 -20.16 46.21 8.39
CA GLY A 72 -20.38 46.53 9.81
C GLY A 72 -19.63 47.77 10.30
N SER A 73 -19.22 48.64 9.38
CA SER A 73 -18.59 49.94 9.65
C SER A 73 -19.58 50.98 10.21
N LYS A 74 -19.11 52.20 10.45
CA LYS A 74 -19.97 53.37 10.67
C LYS A 74 -20.48 53.89 9.32
N ALA A 75 -21.54 54.69 9.35
CA ALA A 75 -22.07 55.31 8.13
C ALA A 75 -22.80 56.61 8.47
N LEU A 76 -22.85 57.54 7.52
CA LEU A 76 -23.69 58.73 7.63
C LEU A 76 -25.17 58.32 7.51
N ALA A 77 -26.00 58.75 8.43
CA ALA A 77 -27.44 58.48 8.42
C ALA A 77 -28.26 59.77 8.49
N ILE A 78 -29.34 59.83 7.71
CA ILE A 78 -30.30 60.92 7.71
C ILE A 78 -31.71 60.39 7.96
N GLN A 79 -32.38 60.95 8.96
CA GLN A 79 -33.77 60.66 9.30
C GLN A 79 -34.68 61.86 8.99
N PRO A 80 -35.34 61.89 7.82
CA PRO A 80 -36.33 62.93 7.51
C PRO A 80 -37.61 62.74 8.32
N ILE A 81 -38.27 63.84 8.70
CA ILE A 81 -39.59 63.84 9.34
C ILE A 81 -40.43 65.02 8.82
N SER A 82 -41.71 65.09 9.23
CA SER A 82 -42.63 66.15 8.80
C SER A 82 -42.14 67.59 9.00
N THR A 83 -41.27 67.83 9.98
CA THR A 83 -40.70 69.14 10.29
C THR A 83 -39.22 69.28 9.93
N PHE A 84 -38.62 68.28 9.29
CA PHE A 84 -37.19 68.28 8.96
C PHE A 84 -36.88 67.50 7.69
N ASN A 85 -36.21 68.17 6.77
CA ASN A 85 -35.51 67.56 5.66
C ASN A 85 -34.01 67.66 5.94
N GLY A 86 -33.28 66.56 5.75
CA GLY A 86 -31.83 66.58 5.92
C GLY A 86 -31.18 67.18 4.70
N VAL A 87 -30.30 68.16 4.90
CA VAL A 87 -29.53 68.78 3.81
C VAL A 87 -28.06 68.65 4.14
N LEU A 88 -27.32 68.04 3.22
CA LEU A 88 -25.87 67.98 3.22
C LEU A 88 -25.32 68.87 2.13
N TRP A 89 -24.23 69.58 2.43
CA TRP A 89 -23.37 70.20 1.44
C TRP A 89 -21.99 69.57 1.54
N ILE A 90 -21.48 69.13 0.41
CA ILE A 90 -20.20 68.43 0.30
C ILE A 90 -19.33 69.27 -0.62
N ARG A 91 -18.27 69.83 -0.06
CA ARG A 91 -17.28 70.60 -0.82
C ARG A 91 -16.39 69.63 -1.59
N LEU A 92 -16.31 69.80 -2.90
CA LEU A 92 -15.56 68.94 -3.80
C LEU A 92 -14.51 69.74 -4.59
N ASN A 93 -13.29 69.20 -4.71
CA ASN A 93 -12.18 69.81 -5.43
C ASN A 93 -11.95 69.07 -6.77
N LEU A 94 -12.22 69.77 -7.85
CA LEU A 94 -12.10 69.24 -9.21
C LEU A 94 -10.64 69.17 -9.67
N GLU A 95 -9.76 70.03 -9.17
CA GLU A 95 -8.35 70.16 -9.64
C GLU A 95 -8.25 70.19 -11.17
N ALA A 96 -9.24 70.77 -11.87
CA ALA A 96 -9.39 70.78 -13.33
C ALA A 96 -9.48 69.39 -14.01
N ASN A 97 -9.91 68.34 -13.31
CA ASN A 97 -10.22 67.05 -13.92
C ASN A 97 -11.74 66.80 -14.04
N PRO A 98 -12.35 67.05 -15.21
CA PRO A 98 -13.78 66.85 -15.43
C PRO A 98 -14.20 65.37 -15.48
N SER A 99 -13.25 64.41 -15.46
CA SER A 99 -13.57 62.96 -15.43
C SER A 99 -13.89 62.45 -14.01
N LYS A 100 -13.70 63.26 -12.97
CA LYS A 100 -14.04 62.91 -11.59
C LYS A 100 -15.56 62.74 -11.46
N LYS A 101 -15.98 61.62 -10.86
CA LYS A 101 -17.38 61.34 -10.53
C LYS A 101 -17.52 61.19 -9.02
N VAL A 102 -18.70 61.53 -8.52
CA VAL A 102 -19.05 61.21 -7.13
C VAL A 102 -19.57 59.79 -7.08
N VAL A 103 -18.93 58.94 -6.30
CA VAL A 103 -19.29 57.56 -6.08
C VAL A 103 -19.59 57.39 -4.60
N PHE A 104 -20.70 56.76 -4.25
CA PHE A 104 -20.96 56.36 -2.86
C PHE A 104 -21.90 55.17 -2.81
N TRP A 105 -21.94 54.51 -1.67
CA TRP A 105 -22.88 53.44 -1.41
C TRP A 105 -24.02 53.96 -0.56
N ALA A 106 -25.25 53.65 -0.92
CA ALA A 106 -26.40 54.02 -0.12
C ALA A 106 -27.45 52.90 -0.01
N ARG A 107 -28.25 52.98 1.05
CA ARG A 107 -29.39 52.09 1.29
C ARG A 107 -30.43 52.78 2.15
N SER A 108 -31.65 52.28 2.13
CA SER A 108 -32.61 52.57 3.19
C SER A 108 -32.47 51.61 4.38
N GLN A 109 -32.80 52.12 5.56
CA GLN A 109 -33.03 51.33 6.76
C GLN A 109 -34.45 51.58 7.24
N GLN A 110 -35.13 50.49 7.61
CA GLN A 110 -36.45 50.55 8.23
C GLN A 110 -36.39 51.33 9.55
N ASN A 111 -37.29 52.28 9.70
CA ASN A 111 -37.44 53.08 10.90
C ASN A 111 -38.91 53.05 11.32
N GLY A 112 -39.18 52.46 12.49
CA GLY A 112 -40.54 52.26 13.01
C GLY A 112 -41.46 51.45 12.09
N ALA A 113 -42.76 51.54 12.34
CA ALA A 113 -43.80 50.79 11.60
C ALA A 113 -44.43 51.59 10.43
N GLY A 114 -43.93 52.79 10.14
CA GLY A 114 -44.42 53.59 9.01
C GLY A 114 -44.01 53.01 7.65
N ASN A 115 -44.50 53.59 6.57
CA ASN A 115 -44.19 53.16 5.21
C ASN A 115 -43.65 54.29 4.30
N ARG A 116 -43.32 55.46 4.86
CA ARG A 116 -42.86 56.59 4.06
C ARG A 116 -41.43 56.35 3.55
N PRO A 117 -41.17 56.45 2.23
CA PRO A 117 -39.81 56.36 1.71
C PRO A 117 -38.99 57.60 2.09
N ALA A 118 -37.67 57.48 2.03
CA ALA A 118 -36.78 58.64 1.96
C ALA A 118 -36.62 59.04 0.49
N LEU A 119 -36.89 60.31 0.16
CA LEU A 119 -36.73 60.85 -1.18
C LEU A 119 -35.44 61.66 -1.21
N VAL A 120 -34.45 61.21 -1.98
CA VAL A 120 -33.13 61.82 -2.03
C VAL A 120 -33.00 62.60 -3.32
N PHE A 121 -32.57 63.85 -3.21
CA PHE A 121 -32.32 64.74 -4.34
C PHE A 121 -30.89 65.25 -4.26
N TYR A 122 -30.30 65.54 -5.41
CA TYR A 122 -29.01 66.18 -5.51
C TYR A 122 -29.05 67.38 -6.44
N SER A 123 -28.16 68.33 -6.19
CA SER A 123 -27.96 69.52 -7.01
C SER A 123 -26.53 70.03 -6.84
N TRP A 124 -26.05 70.78 -7.82
CA TRP A 124 -24.66 71.25 -7.88
C TRP A 124 -24.60 72.77 -7.77
N GLY A 125 -23.59 73.30 -7.08
CA GLY A 125 -23.36 74.74 -6.95
C GLY A 125 -21.88 75.10 -7.02
N LYS A 126 -21.57 76.37 -7.29
CA LYS A 126 -20.18 76.89 -7.34
C LYS A 126 -19.62 77.29 -5.97
N GLY A 127 -20.46 77.31 -4.94
CA GLY A 127 -20.08 77.72 -3.59
C GLY A 127 -21.22 77.46 -2.60
N LEU A 128 -20.92 77.48 -1.31
CA LEU A 128 -21.87 77.12 -0.24
C LEU A 128 -23.08 78.07 -0.17
N ASP A 129 -22.87 79.36 -0.41
CA ASP A 129 -23.91 80.41 -0.41
C ASP A 129 -24.40 80.79 -1.83
N GLY A 130 -24.03 80.01 -2.85
CA GLY A 130 -24.34 80.28 -4.26
C GLY A 130 -25.69 79.73 -4.74
N GLU A 131 -26.06 80.07 -5.98
CA GLU A 131 -27.17 79.41 -6.67
C GLU A 131 -26.82 77.95 -6.99
N PHE A 132 -27.78 77.05 -6.76
CA PHE A 132 -27.66 75.63 -7.09
C PHE A 132 -28.46 75.31 -8.35
N SER A 133 -28.00 74.31 -9.11
CA SER A 133 -28.72 73.74 -10.23
C SER A 133 -30.12 73.24 -9.84
N GLY A 134 -30.95 72.95 -10.85
CA GLY A 134 -32.19 72.19 -10.64
C GLY A 134 -31.94 70.90 -9.86
N LYS A 135 -32.91 70.53 -9.01
CA LYS A 135 -32.82 69.30 -8.20
C LYS A 135 -33.07 68.07 -9.08
N THR A 136 -32.14 67.14 -9.08
CA THR A 136 -32.30 65.82 -9.71
C THR A 136 -32.58 64.80 -8.62
N GLN A 137 -33.57 63.93 -8.83
CA GLN A 137 -33.88 62.87 -7.88
C GLN A 137 -32.88 61.71 -8.03
N LEU A 138 -32.36 61.21 -6.91
CA LEU A 138 -31.54 60.00 -6.87
C LEU A 138 -32.46 58.78 -6.88
N GLY A 139 -32.54 58.11 -8.02
CA GLY A 139 -33.46 56.99 -8.26
C GLY A 139 -34.91 57.47 -8.40
N SER A 140 -35.86 56.60 -8.02
CA SER A 140 -37.30 56.87 -8.08
C SER A 140 -37.91 57.15 -6.70
N ASN A 141 -39.22 57.44 -6.63
CA ASN A 141 -39.94 57.58 -5.36
C ASN A 141 -39.93 56.29 -4.50
N SER A 142 -39.60 55.15 -5.10
CA SER A 142 -39.47 53.86 -4.44
C SER A 142 -38.02 53.42 -4.27
N GLU A 143 -37.03 54.29 -4.49
CA GLU A 143 -35.61 53.92 -4.40
C GLU A 143 -35.21 53.51 -2.98
N PHE A 144 -35.62 54.34 -2.01
CA PHE A 144 -35.31 54.17 -0.59
C PHE A 144 -36.60 53.99 0.23
N PRO A 145 -37.32 52.86 0.08
CA PRO A 145 -38.52 52.54 0.83
C PRO A 145 -38.21 52.32 2.31
N ASN A 146 -39.22 52.39 3.19
CA ASN A 146 -39.05 52.13 4.63
C ASN A 146 -38.90 50.63 4.96
N VAL A 147 -37.88 50.00 4.39
CA VAL A 147 -37.45 48.62 4.64
C VAL A 147 -35.92 48.59 4.65
N ASN A 148 -35.33 47.53 5.18
CA ASN A 148 -33.87 47.34 5.11
C ASN A 148 -33.49 46.87 3.70
N GLN A 149 -32.58 47.59 3.06
CA GLN A 149 -31.97 47.19 1.79
C GLN A 149 -30.49 46.88 1.99
N ASP A 150 -29.89 46.13 1.05
CA ASP A 150 -28.45 46.08 0.91
C ASP A 150 -27.91 47.38 0.29
N PHE A 151 -26.66 47.71 0.60
CA PHE A 151 -25.97 48.84 -0.02
C PHE A 151 -25.85 48.64 -1.53
N ARG A 152 -26.19 49.69 -2.29
CA ARG A 152 -25.95 49.75 -3.73
C ARG A 152 -25.09 50.97 -4.05
N ARG A 153 -24.27 50.83 -5.10
CA ARG A 153 -23.37 51.88 -5.57
C ARG A 153 -24.14 52.89 -6.41
N PHE A 154 -23.95 54.17 -6.12
CA PHE A 154 -24.49 55.29 -6.88
C PHE A 154 -23.33 56.10 -7.45
N ILE A 155 -23.51 56.59 -8.68
CA ILE A 155 -22.54 57.41 -9.39
C ILE A 155 -23.25 58.68 -9.84
N LEU A 156 -22.74 59.85 -9.44
CA LEU A 156 -23.22 61.15 -9.88
C LEU A 156 -22.17 61.80 -10.78
N GLU A 157 -22.63 62.29 -11.93
CA GLU A 157 -21.78 63.00 -12.88
C GLU A 157 -21.75 64.49 -12.54
N VAL A 158 -20.56 65.07 -12.60
CA VAL A 158 -20.38 66.52 -12.48
C VAL A 158 -20.93 67.16 -13.77
N PRO A 159 -21.83 68.16 -13.69
CA PRO A 159 -22.30 68.87 -14.86
C PRO A 159 -21.15 69.49 -15.64
N GLU A 160 -21.15 69.35 -16.97
CA GLU A 160 -20.08 69.88 -17.84
C GLU A 160 -19.82 71.38 -17.61
N GLU A 161 -20.86 72.15 -17.31
CA GLU A 161 -20.81 73.59 -17.01
C GLU A 161 -19.96 73.95 -15.78
N LEU A 162 -19.72 72.99 -14.89
CA LEU A 162 -18.92 73.14 -13.67
C LEU A 162 -17.52 72.52 -13.80
N GLY A 163 -17.22 71.83 -14.91
CA GLY A 163 -15.96 71.10 -15.08
C GLY A 163 -14.69 71.96 -15.14
N SER A 164 -14.83 73.28 -15.27
CA SER A 164 -13.73 74.25 -15.24
C SER A 164 -13.53 74.95 -13.90
N GLU A 165 -14.41 74.71 -12.92
CA GLU A 165 -14.27 75.28 -11.57
C GLU A 165 -13.20 74.50 -10.78
N GLU A 166 -12.47 75.17 -9.88
CA GLU A 166 -11.52 74.50 -8.97
C GLU A 166 -12.26 73.79 -7.83
N GLU A 167 -13.36 74.38 -7.36
CA GLU A 167 -14.20 73.86 -6.28
C GLU A 167 -15.68 73.90 -6.67
N ILE A 168 -16.41 72.83 -6.35
CA ILE A 168 -17.86 72.73 -6.51
C ILE A 168 -18.50 72.20 -5.23
N ILE A 169 -19.80 72.44 -5.05
CA ILE A 169 -20.58 71.91 -3.94
C ILE A 169 -21.62 70.92 -4.47
N LEU A 170 -21.56 69.69 -3.99
CA LEU A 170 -22.67 68.73 -4.10
C LEU A 170 -23.62 68.95 -2.92
N ARG A 171 -24.88 69.31 -3.20
CA ARG A 171 -25.93 69.37 -2.19
C ARG A 171 -26.81 68.13 -2.29
N LEU A 172 -26.94 67.37 -1.21
CA LEU A 172 -27.88 66.27 -1.07
C LEU A 172 -29.03 66.67 -0.14
N GLU A 173 -30.26 66.45 -0.57
CA GLU A 173 -31.48 66.73 0.20
C GLU A 173 -32.30 65.46 0.38
N VAL A 174 -32.53 65.07 1.62
CA VAL A 174 -33.31 63.89 2.00
C VAL A 174 -34.61 64.33 2.62
N ASN A 175 -35.69 64.09 1.89
CA ASN A 175 -37.06 64.42 2.28
C ASN A 175 -37.83 63.15 2.67
N TYR A 176 -38.91 63.29 3.42
CA TYR A 176 -39.83 62.17 3.62
C TYR A 176 -40.84 62.11 2.47
N GLY A 177 -41.16 60.91 2.00
CA GLY A 177 -42.17 60.71 0.95
C GLY A 177 -43.59 60.54 1.47
N ASN A 178 -44.51 60.37 0.52
CA ASN A 178 -45.91 60.07 0.81
C ASN A 178 -46.06 58.72 1.54
N GLY A 179 -47.02 58.63 2.46
CA GLY A 179 -47.25 57.44 3.29
C GLY A 179 -47.83 57.78 4.66
N THR A 180 -47.75 56.85 5.61
CA THR A 180 -48.16 57.01 7.01
C THR A 180 -47.03 56.59 7.95
N GLY A 181 -47.04 57.11 9.19
CA GLY A 181 -46.01 56.82 10.19
C GLY A 181 -44.64 57.45 9.89
N SER A 182 -43.59 56.82 10.42
CA SER A 182 -42.18 57.19 10.24
C SER A 182 -41.68 56.96 8.82
N ALA A 183 -40.68 57.76 8.42
CA ALA A 183 -39.96 57.59 7.16
C ALA A 183 -38.69 56.77 7.34
N ALA A 184 -38.27 56.14 6.24
CA ALA A 184 -37.00 55.44 6.14
C ALA A 184 -35.82 56.33 6.57
N ARG A 185 -34.82 55.71 7.20
CA ARG A 185 -33.50 56.34 7.32
C ARG A 185 -32.75 56.10 6.03
N TRP A 186 -32.12 57.14 5.52
CA TRP A 186 -31.19 57.02 4.40
C TRP A 186 -29.76 56.93 4.95
N LEU A 187 -29.03 55.90 4.56
CA LEU A 187 -27.64 55.70 4.98
C LEU A 187 -26.74 55.82 3.76
N MET A 188 -25.59 56.46 3.95
CA MET A 188 -24.51 56.60 2.98
C MET A 188 -23.19 56.16 3.61
N ASP A 189 -22.40 55.45 2.81
CA ASP A 189 -21.09 54.96 3.19
C ASP A 189 -20.13 54.94 1.98
N ASP A 190 -18.82 54.87 2.24
CA ASP A 190 -17.74 54.85 1.23
C ASP A 190 -17.94 55.89 0.12
N PHE A 191 -18.04 57.17 0.50
CA PHE A 191 -18.09 58.27 -0.45
C PHE A 191 -16.71 58.53 -1.05
N ALA A 192 -16.62 58.70 -2.35
CA ALA A 192 -15.40 59.06 -3.06
C ALA A 192 -15.73 60.07 -4.17
N PHE A 193 -14.89 61.08 -4.31
CA PHE A 193 -14.85 61.93 -5.50
C PHE A 193 -13.53 61.67 -6.23
N GLU A 194 -13.60 60.76 -7.19
CA GLU A 194 -12.42 60.16 -7.83
C GLU A 194 -12.64 60.02 -9.34
N GLU A 195 -11.54 59.82 -10.06
CA GLU A 195 -11.58 59.53 -11.48
C GLU A 195 -12.26 58.18 -11.73
N PHE A 196 -13.32 58.18 -12.54
CA PHE A 196 -14.01 56.95 -12.91
C PHE A 196 -13.24 56.24 -14.03
N ILE A 197 -12.62 55.10 -13.72
CA ILE A 197 -11.96 54.24 -14.70
C ILE A 197 -12.95 53.12 -15.07
N PRO A 198 -13.56 53.16 -16.28
CA PRO A 198 -14.43 52.07 -16.74
C PRO A 198 -13.61 50.79 -16.93
N ASP A 199 -14.21 49.63 -16.61
CA ASP A 199 -13.64 48.37 -17.06
C ASP A 199 -13.81 48.25 -18.58
N THR A 200 -12.71 48.00 -19.27
CA THR A 200 -12.65 47.86 -20.73
C THR A 200 -12.03 46.54 -21.15
N ILE A 201 -11.71 45.67 -20.18
CA ILE A 201 -11.08 44.38 -20.42
C ILE A 201 -12.19 43.38 -20.68
N ALA A 202 -12.11 42.66 -21.80
CA ALA A 202 -13.05 41.60 -22.09
C ALA A 202 -12.63 40.30 -21.37
N PRO A 203 -13.59 39.43 -21.01
CA PRO A 203 -13.27 38.16 -20.41
C PRO A 203 -12.46 37.28 -21.37
N GLU A 204 -11.56 36.49 -20.82
CA GLU A 204 -10.74 35.49 -21.52
C GLU A 204 -11.01 34.09 -20.96
N ILE A 205 -10.68 33.05 -21.74
CA ILE A 205 -10.75 31.67 -21.26
C ILE A 205 -9.50 31.34 -20.44
N ALA A 206 -9.64 31.26 -19.12
CA ALA A 206 -8.54 30.91 -18.22
C ALA A 206 -8.20 29.41 -18.28
N SER A 207 -9.19 28.53 -18.40
CA SER A 207 -8.94 27.09 -18.56
C SER A 207 -10.16 26.32 -19.07
N VAL A 208 -9.90 25.26 -19.85
CA VAL A 208 -10.88 24.22 -20.20
C VAL A 208 -10.26 22.86 -19.86
N LYS A 209 -10.95 22.04 -19.07
CA LYS A 209 -10.49 20.70 -18.69
C LYS A 209 -11.67 19.75 -18.44
N GLY A 210 -11.42 18.45 -18.37
CA GLY A 210 -12.45 17.46 -18.04
C GLY A 210 -12.96 17.64 -16.60
N TYR A 211 -14.25 17.34 -16.38
CA TYR A 211 -14.91 17.35 -15.07
C TYR A 211 -15.48 15.99 -14.69
N SER A 212 -15.97 15.24 -15.68
CA SER A 212 -16.34 13.82 -15.66
C SER A 212 -16.31 13.27 -17.09
N ALA A 213 -16.64 11.99 -17.29
CA ALA A 213 -16.69 11.35 -18.61
C ALA A 213 -17.54 12.07 -19.67
N GLN A 214 -18.54 12.89 -19.29
CA GLN A 214 -19.40 13.65 -20.21
C GLN A 214 -19.38 15.16 -19.96
N GLU A 215 -18.49 15.64 -19.08
CA GLU A 215 -18.55 17.02 -18.60
C GLU A 215 -17.20 17.72 -18.72
N LEU A 216 -17.24 19.00 -19.11
CA LEU A 216 -16.09 19.90 -19.13
C LEU A 216 -16.25 20.99 -18.06
N LEU A 217 -15.16 21.35 -17.40
CA LEU A 217 -15.05 22.53 -16.57
C LEU A 217 -14.43 23.66 -17.38
N ILE A 218 -15.13 24.78 -17.47
CA ILE A 218 -14.64 26.02 -18.09
C ILE A 218 -14.51 27.11 -17.01
N ARG A 219 -13.41 27.87 -17.07
CA ARG A 219 -13.15 29.01 -16.21
C ARG A 219 -12.77 30.23 -17.04
N PHE A 220 -13.37 31.36 -16.71
CA PHE A 220 -13.07 32.67 -17.30
C PHE A 220 -12.07 33.46 -16.44
N SER A 221 -11.39 34.45 -17.04
CA SER A 221 -10.45 35.36 -16.36
C SER A 221 -11.13 36.22 -15.28
N GLU A 222 -12.43 36.47 -15.45
CA GLU A 222 -13.23 37.36 -14.62
C GLU A 222 -14.70 36.92 -14.55
N LYS A 223 -15.55 37.73 -13.92
CA LYS A 223 -16.99 37.44 -13.80
C LYS A 223 -17.66 37.70 -15.14
N VAL A 224 -18.40 36.71 -15.63
CA VAL A 224 -19.16 36.80 -16.87
C VAL A 224 -20.65 36.96 -16.59
N ASP A 225 -21.39 37.46 -17.57
CA ASP A 225 -22.83 37.62 -17.46
C ASP A 225 -23.50 36.26 -17.15
N PRO A 226 -24.28 36.16 -16.06
CA PRO A 226 -24.81 34.88 -15.59
C PRO A 226 -25.98 34.35 -16.43
N VAL A 227 -26.49 35.12 -17.39
CA VAL A 227 -27.58 34.72 -18.30
C VAL A 227 -26.99 34.24 -19.63
N PHE A 228 -26.16 35.06 -20.28
CA PHE A 228 -25.56 34.72 -21.57
C PHE A 228 -24.62 33.50 -21.46
N SER A 229 -23.87 33.41 -20.36
CA SER A 229 -22.94 32.29 -20.14
C SER A 229 -23.62 30.94 -19.90
N LEU A 230 -24.94 30.91 -19.71
CA LEU A 230 -25.74 29.70 -19.54
C LEU A 230 -26.47 29.27 -20.82
N LEU A 231 -26.28 29.97 -21.94
CA LEU A 231 -26.90 29.62 -23.22
C LEU A 231 -26.08 28.53 -23.94
N PRO A 232 -26.65 27.34 -24.21
CA PRO A 232 -25.94 26.29 -24.94
C PRO A 232 -25.28 26.72 -26.26
N PRO A 233 -25.91 27.55 -27.11
CA PRO A 233 -25.30 27.99 -28.36
C PRO A 233 -24.03 28.85 -28.21
N ALA A 234 -23.70 29.30 -26.98
CA ALA A 234 -22.44 30.01 -26.72
C ALA A 234 -21.23 29.07 -26.69
N TYR A 235 -21.44 27.75 -26.69
CA TYR A 235 -20.40 26.73 -26.61
C TYR A 235 -20.65 25.63 -27.64
N GLU A 236 -19.63 25.29 -28.42
CA GLU A 236 -19.71 24.25 -29.44
C GLU A 236 -18.44 23.38 -29.38
N LEU A 237 -18.59 22.12 -29.03
CA LEU A 237 -17.52 21.12 -28.96
C LEU A 237 -17.58 20.25 -30.21
N GLU A 238 -16.66 20.44 -31.15
CA GLU A 238 -16.62 19.68 -32.42
C GLU A 238 -17.96 19.69 -33.20
N GLY A 239 -18.70 20.80 -33.15
CA GLY A 239 -20.01 20.95 -33.81
C GLY A 239 -21.23 20.61 -32.94
N GLU A 240 -21.03 20.12 -31.72
CA GLU A 240 -22.10 19.77 -30.79
C GLU A 240 -22.21 20.78 -29.63
N ASN A 241 -23.43 21.23 -29.33
CA ASN A 241 -23.68 22.12 -28.19
C ASN A 241 -23.87 21.30 -26.91
N PRO A 242 -23.50 21.83 -25.72
CA PRO A 242 -23.80 21.14 -24.47
C PRO A 242 -25.31 21.03 -24.24
N GLU A 243 -25.77 19.90 -23.72
CA GLU A 243 -27.18 19.71 -23.35
C GLU A 243 -27.57 20.56 -22.14
N LYS A 244 -26.61 20.79 -21.24
CA LYS A 244 -26.81 21.52 -20.00
C LYS A 244 -25.56 22.28 -19.62
N ILE A 245 -25.76 23.48 -19.06
CA ILE A 245 -24.70 24.29 -18.48
C ILE A 245 -25.06 24.56 -17.01
N LYS A 246 -24.12 24.29 -16.11
CA LYS A 246 -24.27 24.57 -14.68
C LYS A 246 -23.21 25.57 -14.24
N SER A 247 -23.63 26.73 -13.75
CA SER A 247 -22.72 27.65 -13.06
C SER A 247 -22.30 27.06 -11.70
N GLN A 248 -21.00 27.06 -11.42
CA GLN A 248 -20.46 26.89 -10.07
C GLN A 248 -20.35 28.23 -9.35
N ASN A 249 -19.99 29.28 -10.09
CA ASN A 249 -19.94 30.68 -9.66
C ASN A 249 -19.93 31.57 -10.92
N ASP A 250 -19.82 32.89 -10.74
CA ASP A 250 -19.87 33.90 -11.81
C ASP A 250 -18.74 33.78 -12.86
N SER A 251 -17.74 32.92 -12.65
CA SER A 251 -16.58 32.75 -13.55
C SER A 251 -16.31 31.29 -13.94
N THR A 252 -17.05 30.32 -13.40
CA THR A 252 -16.79 28.89 -13.59
C THR A 252 -18.06 28.13 -13.90
N PHE A 253 -18.04 27.35 -14.99
CA PHE A 253 -19.20 26.61 -15.47
C PHE A 253 -18.82 25.16 -15.79
N ILE A 254 -19.81 24.27 -15.69
CA ILE A 254 -19.73 22.88 -16.12
C ILE A 254 -20.62 22.72 -17.34
N LEU A 255 -20.04 22.28 -18.45
CA LEU A 255 -20.73 21.95 -19.70
C LEU A 255 -20.97 20.44 -19.73
N SER A 256 -22.21 19.99 -19.90
CA SER A 256 -22.58 18.56 -19.97
C SER A 256 -22.99 18.19 -21.40
N PHE A 257 -22.47 17.08 -21.91
CA PHE A 257 -22.75 16.56 -23.26
C PHE A 257 -23.47 15.20 -23.19
N GLY A 258 -24.17 14.82 -24.26
CA GLY A 258 -24.92 13.56 -24.31
C GLY A 258 -24.03 12.31 -24.47
N GLU A 259 -22.87 12.46 -25.10
CA GLU A 259 -21.91 11.37 -25.32
C GLU A 259 -20.69 11.46 -24.41
N SER A 260 -20.08 10.31 -24.13
CA SER A 260 -18.83 10.23 -23.37
C SER A 260 -17.67 10.73 -24.20
N LEU A 261 -16.86 11.61 -23.61
CA LEU A 261 -15.65 12.11 -24.20
C LEU A 261 -14.55 11.04 -24.13
N THR A 262 -13.70 11.00 -25.16
CA THR A 262 -12.66 9.98 -25.31
C THR A 262 -11.39 10.40 -24.56
N GLU A 263 -10.93 9.55 -23.64
CA GLU A 263 -9.68 9.74 -22.90
C GLU A 263 -8.48 9.99 -23.84
N GLY A 264 -7.69 11.02 -23.51
CA GLY A 264 -6.49 11.41 -24.24
C GLY A 264 -6.73 12.06 -25.61
N LYS A 265 -7.98 12.18 -26.08
CA LYS A 265 -8.31 12.86 -27.34
C LYS A 265 -8.15 14.38 -27.19
N VAL A 266 -7.61 15.02 -28.22
CA VAL A 266 -7.60 16.49 -28.33
C VAL A 266 -8.94 16.93 -28.92
N TYR A 267 -9.61 17.84 -28.21
CA TYR A 267 -10.89 18.43 -28.60
C TYR A 267 -10.72 19.94 -28.81
N SER A 268 -11.58 20.49 -29.69
CA SER A 268 -11.69 21.92 -29.94
C SER A 268 -13.04 22.42 -29.42
N LEU A 269 -13.02 23.28 -28.40
CA LEU A 269 -14.20 23.96 -27.88
C LEU A 269 -14.23 25.38 -28.42
N LYS A 270 -15.29 25.73 -29.15
CA LYS A 270 -15.57 27.09 -29.60
C LYS A 270 -16.46 27.79 -28.58
N ILE A 271 -16.09 28.99 -28.16
CA ILE A 271 -16.85 29.85 -27.26
C ILE A 271 -17.14 31.17 -27.97
N THR A 272 -18.39 31.63 -27.94
CA THR A 272 -18.84 32.79 -28.72
C THR A 272 -19.52 33.86 -27.87
N GLN A 273 -19.05 35.11 -28.01
CA GLN A 273 -19.75 36.34 -27.60
C GLN A 273 -20.25 36.37 -26.14
N ILE A 274 -19.41 35.96 -25.18
CA ILE A 274 -19.76 36.01 -23.76
C ILE A 274 -19.39 37.38 -23.16
N PRO A 275 -20.35 38.19 -22.69
CA PRO A 275 -20.06 39.45 -22.02
C PRO A 275 -19.64 39.26 -20.56
N ASP A 276 -18.86 40.20 -20.02
CA ASP A 276 -18.70 40.42 -18.59
C ASP A 276 -19.90 41.19 -17.98
N LEU A 277 -19.78 41.61 -16.72
CA LEU A 277 -20.80 42.39 -16.03
C LEU A 277 -20.88 43.85 -16.48
N ASP A 278 -19.83 44.37 -17.12
CA ASP A 278 -19.68 45.75 -17.58
C ASP A 278 -19.96 45.91 -19.09
N GLY A 279 -20.24 44.80 -19.78
CA GLY A 279 -20.62 44.72 -21.19
C GLY A 279 -19.45 44.51 -22.15
N ASN A 280 -18.23 44.26 -21.68
CA ASN A 280 -17.11 43.88 -22.54
C ASN A 280 -17.27 42.42 -23.00
N ILE A 281 -17.14 42.18 -24.30
CA ILE A 281 -17.50 40.90 -24.91
C ILE A 281 -16.27 40.08 -25.28
N LEU A 282 -16.21 38.83 -24.83
CA LEU A 282 -15.26 37.83 -25.30
C LEU A 282 -15.44 37.61 -26.81
N LYS A 283 -14.35 37.80 -27.55
CA LYS A 283 -14.31 37.46 -28.99
C LYS A 283 -14.43 35.95 -29.17
N ASP A 284 -15.00 35.54 -30.30
CA ASP A 284 -15.07 34.13 -30.71
C ASP A 284 -13.71 33.46 -30.55
N THR A 285 -13.64 32.49 -29.64
CA THR A 285 -12.40 31.86 -29.21
C THR A 285 -12.51 30.36 -29.43
N LEU A 286 -11.47 29.76 -30.01
CA LEU A 286 -11.33 28.31 -30.15
C LEU A 286 -10.23 27.82 -29.22
N VAL A 287 -10.58 26.94 -28.29
CA VAL A 287 -9.66 26.36 -27.31
C VAL A 287 -9.44 24.89 -27.63
N ASN A 288 -8.20 24.53 -27.91
CA ASN A 288 -7.78 23.14 -28.05
C ASN A 288 -7.29 22.62 -26.71
N PHE A 289 -7.82 21.48 -26.26
CA PHE A 289 -7.41 20.86 -25.01
C PHE A 289 -7.42 19.33 -25.14
N LYS A 290 -6.53 18.66 -24.41
CA LYS A 290 -6.53 17.19 -24.31
C LYS A 290 -7.48 16.79 -23.19
N PHE A 291 -8.48 15.98 -23.49
CA PHE A 291 -9.46 15.53 -22.50
C PHE A 291 -8.91 14.40 -21.66
N PHE A 292 -9.10 14.51 -20.34
CA PHE A 292 -8.96 13.42 -19.38
C PHE A 292 -10.16 13.46 -18.43
N ASP A 293 -10.78 12.32 -18.12
CA ASP A 293 -11.83 12.25 -17.10
C ASP A 293 -11.20 12.20 -15.71
N PRO A 294 -11.22 13.27 -14.91
CA PRO A 294 -10.51 13.32 -13.62
C PRO A 294 -11.05 12.33 -12.57
N ARG A 295 -12.13 11.60 -12.86
CA ARG A 295 -12.70 10.54 -12.01
C ARG A 295 -12.41 9.12 -12.51
N LEU A 296 -11.81 8.98 -13.69
CA LEU A 296 -11.39 7.67 -14.20
C LEU A 296 -10.00 7.30 -13.66
N PHE A 297 -10.01 6.54 -12.57
CA PHE A 297 -8.81 6.03 -11.92
C PHE A 297 -8.42 4.63 -12.42
N SER A 298 -7.12 4.35 -12.36
CA SER A 298 -6.54 3.01 -12.50
C SER A 298 -5.70 2.68 -11.26
N GLN A 299 -5.34 1.42 -11.06
CA GLN A 299 -4.34 1.07 -10.05
C GLN A 299 -3.07 1.92 -10.26
N LYS A 300 -2.51 2.46 -9.17
CA LYS A 300 -1.35 3.38 -9.15
C LYS A 300 -1.49 4.72 -9.86
N SER A 301 -2.71 5.13 -10.22
CA SER A 301 -2.97 6.49 -10.72
C SER A 301 -2.68 7.59 -9.67
N ILE A 302 -2.84 7.27 -8.40
CA ILE A 302 -2.37 8.05 -7.24
C ILE A 302 -1.63 7.08 -6.32
N VAL A 303 -0.55 7.54 -5.71
CA VAL A 303 0.34 6.73 -4.88
C VAL A 303 0.34 7.28 -3.46
N ILE A 304 0.26 6.39 -2.46
CA ILE A 304 0.54 6.75 -1.07
C ILE A 304 2.06 6.84 -0.95
N ASN A 305 2.58 8.05 -0.83
CA ASN A 305 4.00 8.35 -1.00
C ASN A 305 4.77 8.43 0.32
N GLU A 306 4.13 8.95 1.37
CA GLU A 306 4.72 9.10 2.69
C GLU A 306 3.66 8.94 3.79
N LEU A 307 4.05 8.38 4.94
CA LEU A 307 3.19 8.15 6.10
C LEU A 307 3.88 8.63 7.38
N MET A 308 3.18 9.38 8.23
CA MET A 308 3.62 9.67 9.60
C MET A 308 2.63 9.11 10.63
N PRO A 309 2.77 7.85 11.07
CA PRO A 309 1.87 7.22 12.03
C PRO A 309 2.10 7.63 13.48
N ALA A 310 3.31 8.04 13.86
CA ALA A 310 3.69 8.27 15.26
C ALA A 310 4.47 9.58 15.44
N PRO A 311 3.86 10.73 15.12
CA PRO A 311 4.51 12.04 15.25
C PRO A 311 4.88 12.35 16.71
N ARG A 312 5.80 13.29 16.94
CA ARG A 312 6.18 13.71 18.30
C ARG A 312 6.23 15.23 18.46
N ALA A 313 5.90 15.69 19.66
CA ALA A 313 5.90 17.11 20.01
C ALA A 313 7.30 17.76 20.13
N ASP A 314 8.34 16.96 20.28
CA ASP A 314 9.74 17.40 20.42
C ASP A 314 10.50 17.50 19.08
N GLN A 315 9.78 17.51 17.95
CA GLN A 315 10.34 17.48 16.60
C GLN A 315 10.00 18.74 15.80
N ASP A 316 10.75 18.96 14.71
CA ASP A 316 10.52 20.09 13.80
C ASP A 316 9.21 19.96 13.01
N LEU A 317 8.80 18.72 12.71
CA LEU A 317 7.50 18.45 12.08
C LEU A 317 6.36 18.62 13.08
N PRO A 318 5.16 19.06 12.64
CA PRO A 318 3.99 19.15 13.50
C PRO A 318 3.67 17.80 14.17
N ASN A 319 3.20 17.86 15.42
CA ASN A 319 2.78 16.67 16.18
C ASN A 319 1.41 16.16 15.74
N VAL A 320 1.29 15.78 14.47
CA VAL A 320 0.03 15.43 13.79
C VAL A 320 0.31 14.33 12.77
N GLU A 321 -0.53 13.29 12.75
CA GLU A 321 -0.44 12.23 11.74
C GLU A 321 -0.73 12.79 10.34
N TYR A 322 -0.03 12.27 9.34
CA TYR A 322 -0.37 12.56 7.95
C TYR A 322 -0.18 11.35 7.03
N VAL A 323 -0.89 11.40 5.92
CA VAL A 323 -0.73 10.53 4.76
C VAL A 323 -0.47 11.44 3.57
N GLU A 324 0.65 11.28 2.89
CA GLU A 324 0.94 12.02 1.67
C GLU A 324 0.55 11.21 0.44
N LEU A 325 -0.12 11.89 -0.49
CA LEU A 325 -0.42 11.37 -1.82
C LEU A 325 0.52 12.01 -2.84
N TYR A 326 0.90 11.23 -3.85
CA TYR A 326 1.60 11.70 -5.03
C TYR A 326 0.85 11.26 -6.29
N ASN A 327 0.78 12.15 -7.27
CA ASN A 327 0.25 11.84 -8.60
C ASN A 327 1.42 11.62 -9.59
N PRO A 328 1.79 10.37 -9.90
CA PRO A 328 2.90 10.07 -10.81
C PRO A 328 2.53 10.20 -12.30
N THR A 329 1.31 10.65 -12.62
CA THR A 329 0.78 10.67 -13.99
C THR A 329 0.73 12.09 -14.57
N GLU A 330 0.52 12.18 -15.89
CA GLU A 330 0.24 13.45 -16.58
C GLU A 330 -1.23 13.94 -16.42
N LYS A 331 -2.08 13.17 -15.73
CA LYS A 331 -3.52 13.41 -15.61
C LYS A 331 -3.83 14.07 -14.26
N GLU A 332 -4.70 15.07 -14.26
CA GLU A 332 -5.23 15.66 -13.02
C GLU A 332 -6.41 14.81 -12.50
N TYR A 333 -6.46 14.58 -11.19
CA TYR A 333 -7.48 13.75 -10.55
C TYR A 333 -8.33 14.52 -9.56
N ARG A 334 -9.61 14.15 -9.50
CA ARG A 334 -10.56 14.66 -8.52
C ARG A 334 -10.79 13.65 -7.40
N LEU A 335 -10.51 14.05 -6.17
CA LEU A 335 -10.47 13.10 -5.06
C LEU A 335 -11.85 12.81 -4.42
N ASP A 336 -12.93 13.47 -4.83
CA ASP A 336 -14.27 13.33 -4.22
C ASP A 336 -14.89 11.91 -4.33
N SER A 337 -14.39 11.08 -5.24
CA SER A 337 -14.79 9.66 -5.36
C SER A 337 -13.89 8.69 -4.59
N LEU A 338 -12.82 9.18 -3.96
CA LEU A 338 -11.85 8.34 -3.25
C LEU A 338 -12.22 8.16 -1.77
N ILE A 339 -11.95 6.95 -1.30
CA ILE A 339 -12.11 6.51 0.08
C ILE A 339 -10.72 6.17 0.61
N LEU A 340 -10.31 6.89 1.65
CA LEU A 340 -9.14 6.56 2.46
C LEU A 340 -9.58 5.66 3.61
N SER A 341 -8.87 4.57 3.84
CA SER A 341 -9.17 3.66 4.94
C SER A 341 -7.92 3.10 5.59
N ASN A 342 -8.04 2.73 6.86
CA ASN A 342 -7.10 1.86 7.52
C ASN A 342 -7.74 0.51 7.88
N THR A 343 -7.08 -0.31 8.70
CA THR A 343 -7.62 -1.62 9.15
C THR A 343 -8.92 -1.53 9.94
N ARG A 344 -9.32 -0.35 10.44
CA ARG A 344 -10.45 -0.17 11.37
C ARG A 344 -11.58 0.68 10.81
N THR A 345 -11.23 1.73 10.06
CA THR A 345 -12.16 2.80 9.68
C THR A 345 -11.89 3.28 8.27
N SER A 346 -12.90 3.89 7.66
CA SER A 346 -12.81 4.49 6.33
C SER A 346 -13.50 5.84 6.29
N THR A 347 -13.04 6.71 5.41
CA THR A 347 -13.64 8.02 5.16
C THR A 347 -13.51 8.41 3.69
N ARG A 348 -14.46 9.19 3.20
CA ARG A 348 -14.43 9.73 1.84
C ARG A 348 -13.66 11.04 1.84
N LEU A 349 -12.81 11.24 0.84
CA LEU A 349 -12.09 12.51 0.68
C LEU A 349 -13.03 13.60 0.16
N GLU A 350 -12.77 14.85 0.55
CA GLU A 350 -13.50 16.01 0.04
C GLU A 350 -13.06 16.34 -1.40
N ASN A 351 -13.80 17.23 -2.06
CA ASN A 351 -13.47 17.67 -3.41
C ASN A 351 -12.13 18.42 -3.42
N TYR A 352 -11.15 17.83 -4.09
CA TYR A 352 -9.82 18.38 -4.29
C TYR A 352 -9.31 17.95 -5.67
N TRP A 353 -8.56 18.83 -6.34
CA TRP A 353 -7.96 18.55 -7.65
C TRP A 353 -6.46 18.37 -7.47
N LEU A 354 -5.98 17.14 -7.65
CA LEU A 354 -4.56 16.81 -7.55
C LEU A 354 -3.92 16.87 -8.94
N GLY A 355 -3.07 17.86 -9.15
CA GLY A 355 -2.32 18.08 -10.38
C GLY A 355 -1.34 16.96 -10.72
N PRO A 356 -0.89 16.86 -11.98
CA PRO A 356 0.23 16.01 -12.39
C PRO A 356 1.50 16.31 -11.61
N GLU A 357 2.22 15.28 -11.17
CA GLU A 357 3.50 15.38 -10.44
C GLU A 357 3.42 16.25 -9.16
N LYS A 358 2.22 16.33 -8.56
CA LYS A 358 1.98 17.07 -7.30
C LYS A 358 1.84 16.14 -6.11
N TYR A 359 2.23 16.67 -4.96
CA TYR A 359 2.09 16.07 -3.64
C TYR A 359 0.91 16.70 -2.91
N LEU A 360 0.15 15.89 -2.16
CA LEU A 360 -0.93 16.36 -1.31
C LEU A 360 -0.82 15.73 0.08
N ILE A 361 -0.71 16.58 1.10
CA ILE A 361 -0.63 16.16 2.49
C ILE A 361 -2.06 16.03 3.03
N LEU A 362 -2.48 14.82 3.39
CA LEU A 362 -3.73 14.58 4.09
C LEU A 362 -3.50 14.62 5.60
N VAL A 363 -4.32 15.39 6.31
CA VAL A 363 -4.26 15.53 7.77
C VAL A 363 -5.66 15.47 8.39
N PRO A 364 -5.80 15.24 9.71
CA PRO A 364 -7.08 15.41 10.39
C PRO A 364 -7.67 16.81 10.17
N LYS A 365 -8.98 16.89 9.89
CA LYS A 365 -9.69 18.17 9.72
C LYS A 365 -9.39 19.14 10.88
N GLY A 366 -9.05 20.38 10.57
CA GLY A 366 -8.67 21.42 11.54
C GLY A 366 -7.16 21.53 11.80
N GLN A 367 -6.34 20.59 11.29
CA GLN A 367 -4.87 20.62 11.42
C GLN A 367 -4.14 21.19 10.20
N GLU A 368 -4.87 21.67 9.19
CA GLU A 368 -4.33 22.06 7.87
C GLU A 368 -3.30 23.19 7.98
N LYS A 369 -3.54 24.14 8.88
CA LYS A 369 -2.66 25.29 9.12
C LYS A 369 -1.25 24.89 9.56
N ASN A 370 -1.10 23.71 10.17
CA ASN A 370 0.20 23.23 10.62
C ASN A 370 1.08 22.76 9.46
N PHE A 371 0.48 22.41 8.32
CA PHE A 371 1.18 21.86 7.16
C PHE A 371 1.25 22.81 5.96
N THR A 372 0.57 23.96 5.99
CA THR A 372 0.54 24.90 4.85
C THR A 372 1.92 25.43 4.47
N ALA A 373 2.87 25.44 5.41
CA ALA A 373 4.27 25.82 5.14
C ALA A 373 5.08 24.74 4.40
N TYR A 374 4.56 23.51 4.29
CA TYR A 374 5.24 22.35 3.71
C TYR A 374 4.75 22.06 2.29
N GLY A 375 3.46 22.26 2.00
CA GLY A 375 2.91 22.04 0.67
C GLY A 375 1.40 22.19 0.60
N GLU A 376 0.80 21.57 -0.41
CA GLU A 376 -0.66 21.49 -0.53
C GLU A 376 -1.22 20.54 0.54
N VAL A 377 -2.31 20.95 1.19
CA VAL A 377 -2.89 20.22 2.33
C VAL A 377 -4.39 20.07 2.17
N LEU A 378 -4.90 18.87 2.47
CA LEU A 378 -6.33 18.58 2.56
C LEU A 378 -6.67 18.03 3.94
N GLY A 379 -7.54 18.73 4.65
CA GLY A 379 -8.09 18.25 5.92
C GLY A 379 -9.20 17.24 5.70
N VAL A 380 -9.05 16.07 6.31
CA VAL A 380 -9.95 14.92 6.14
C VAL A 380 -10.81 14.74 7.38
N ALA A 381 -12.13 14.77 7.19
CA ALA A 381 -13.10 14.48 8.24
C ALA A 381 -13.09 12.97 8.59
N ASN A 382 -13.36 12.63 9.86
CA ASN A 382 -13.33 11.24 10.35
C ASN A 382 -12.01 10.51 10.03
N TRP A 383 -10.89 11.16 10.38
CA TRP A 383 -9.54 10.66 10.12
C TRP A 383 -9.34 9.19 10.55
N PRO A 384 -8.90 8.30 9.64
CA PRO A 384 -8.51 6.93 9.99
C PRO A 384 -7.18 6.94 10.77
N THR A 385 -7.24 7.00 12.10
CA THR A 385 -6.05 7.05 12.97
C THR A 385 -5.11 5.88 12.68
N LEU A 386 -3.85 6.20 12.36
CA LEU A 386 -2.84 5.21 11.99
C LEU A 386 -2.32 4.46 13.23
N LEU A 387 -2.07 3.16 13.12
CA LEU A 387 -1.53 2.37 14.24
C LEU A 387 0.00 2.36 14.23
N ASN A 388 0.62 2.83 15.31
CA ASN A 388 2.08 3.01 15.43
C ASN A 388 2.90 1.73 15.17
N SER A 389 2.44 0.57 15.64
CA SER A 389 3.20 -0.69 15.53
C SER A 389 2.99 -1.41 14.20
N GLY A 390 2.02 -0.98 13.40
CA GLY A 390 1.68 -1.53 12.10
C GLY A 390 0.20 -1.37 11.76
N ASP A 391 -0.07 -0.95 10.54
CA ASP A 391 -1.40 -0.74 9.98
C ASP A 391 -1.38 -1.01 8.47
N GLN A 392 -2.54 -0.93 7.85
CA GLN A 392 -2.70 -0.98 6.40
C GLN A 392 -3.54 0.20 5.94
N VAL A 393 -2.94 1.10 5.16
CA VAL A 393 -3.60 2.26 4.54
C VAL A 393 -3.97 1.91 3.10
N ILE A 394 -5.24 2.06 2.76
CA ILE A 394 -5.79 1.74 1.44
C ILE A 394 -6.50 2.97 0.89
N MET A 395 -6.26 3.24 -0.38
CA MET A 395 -7.03 4.17 -1.18
C MET A 395 -7.82 3.42 -2.25
N LYS A 396 -9.13 3.63 -2.29
CA LYS A 396 -10.01 3.01 -3.29
C LYS A 396 -11.07 3.97 -3.78
N THR A 397 -11.62 3.71 -4.96
CA THR A 397 -12.82 4.40 -5.45
C THR A 397 -14.07 3.92 -4.71
N ASP A 398 -15.17 4.65 -4.85
CA ASP A 398 -16.48 4.22 -4.37
C ASP A 398 -17.07 3.02 -5.12
N SER A 399 -16.61 2.75 -6.35
CA SER A 399 -16.89 1.50 -7.07
C SER A 399 -16.10 0.28 -6.52
N GLY A 400 -15.15 0.50 -5.60
CA GLY A 400 -14.36 -0.55 -4.97
C GLY A 400 -13.03 -0.86 -5.67
N LEU A 401 -12.65 -0.12 -6.72
CA LEU A 401 -11.34 -0.25 -7.34
C LEU A 401 -10.26 0.25 -6.38
N GLU A 402 -9.31 -0.61 -6.03
CA GLU A 402 -8.14 -0.22 -5.26
C GLU A 402 -7.14 0.55 -6.12
N ILE A 403 -6.82 1.77 -5.69
CA ILE A 403 -5.86 2.63 -6.38
C ILE A 403 -4.46 2.34 -5.85
N ASP A 404 -4.30 2.39 -4.54
CA ASP A 404 -3.04 2.03 -3.89
C ASP A 404 -3.25 1.52 -2.47
N ARG A 405 -2.23 0.83 -1.97
CA ARG A 405 -2.17 0.27 -0.62
C ARG A 405 -0.75 0.29 -0.11
N ILE A 406 -0.61 0.70 1.15
CA ILE A 406 0.61 0.55 1.94
C ILE A 406 0.29 -0.20 3.22
N SER A 407 1.01 -1.28 3.48
CA SER A 407 1.02 -2.01 4.74
C SER A 407 2.38 -1.81 5.40
N PHE A 408 2.40 -1.47 6.68
CA PHE A 408 3.64 -1.26 7.42
C PHE A 408 3.60 -1.95 8.78
N SER A 409 4.77 -2.17 9.35
CA SER A 409 4.92 -2.64 10.73
C SER A 409 6.20 -2.08 11.35
N THR A 410 6.46 -2.37 12.61
CA THR A 410 7.71 -1.94 13.29
C THR A 410 8.99 -2.32 12.50
N SER A 411 8.96 -3.43 11.73
CA SER A 411 10.10 -3.84 10.89
C SER A 411 10.32 -2.93 9.68
N SER A 412 9.31 -2.21 9.21
CA SER A 412 9.42 -1.26 8.09
C SER A 412 10.38 -0.11 8.40
N TRP A 413 10.56 0.22 9.69
CA TRP A 413 11.56 1.20 10.14
C TRP A 413 12.93 0.58 10.48
N GLY A 414 13.09 -0.74 10.35
CA GLY A 414 14.28 -1.46 10.81
C GLY A 414 14.35 -1.68 12.33
N GLY A 415 13.31 -1.32 13.09
CA GLY A 415 13.24 -1.57 14.54
C GLY A 415 12.34 -0.60 15.32
N SER A 416 12.11 -0.90 16.60
CA SER A 416 11.22 -0.13 17.47
C SER A 416 11.72 1.28 17.80
N GLU A 417 13.04 1.50 17.78
CA GLU A 417 13.65 2.81 18.04
C GLU A 417 13.20 3.86 17.03
N PHE A 418 13.19 3.51 15.74
CA PHE A 418 12.75 4.39 14.66
C PHE A 418 11.22 4.47 14.59
N ALA A 419 10.51 3.36 14.79
CA ALA A 419 9.04 3.33 14.72
C ALA A 419 8.37 4.24 15.79
N GLY A 420 8.93 4.32 17.01
CA GLY A 420 8.48 5.26 18.05
C GLY A 420 9.22 6.61 18.04
N GLY A 421 10.11 6.79 17.08
CA GLY A 421 11.03 7.92 17.00
C GLY A 421 10.50 9.11 16.21
N GLY A 422 9.23 9.09 15.77
CA GLY A 422 8.63 10.13 14.92
C GLY A 422 9.33 10.31 13.58
N TYR A 423 9.65 9.19 12.93
CA TYR A 423 10.11 9.17 11.55
C TYR A 423 8.95 8.74 10.65
N SER A 424 8.76 9.44 9.53
CA SER A 424 7.86 8.97 8.50
C SER A 424 8.41 7.72 7.81
N LEU A 425 7.51 6.95 7.20
CA LEU A 425 7.83 5.94 6.21
C LEU A 425 7.63 6.53 4.83
N GLU A 426 8.68 6.45 4.02
CA GLU A 426 8.74 7.02 2.69
C GLU A 426 8.88 5.91 1.64
N VAL A 427 8.24 6.14 0.50
CA VAL A 427 8.35 5.30 -0.69
C VAL A 427 9.61 5.66 -1.49
N PRO A 428 10.50 4.71 -1.81
CA PRO A 428 11.72 4.99 -2.57
C PRO A 428 11.49 5.14 -4.08
N ASP A 429 10.41 4.56 -4.61
CA ASP A 429 10.06 4.66 -6.04
C ASP A 429 8.52 4.70 -6.18
N PRO A 430 7.93 5.89 -6.33
CA PRO A 430 6.48 6.03 -6.48
C PRO A 430 5.98 5.54 -7.85
N TYR A 431 6.85 5.23 -8.80
CA TYR A 431 6.46 4.79 -10.15
C TYR A 431 6.25 3.27 -10.27
N LEU A 432 6.42 2.52 -9.16
CA LEU A 432 6.16 1.09 -9.15
C LEU A 432 4.66 0.78 -9.33
N LEU A 433 4.36 -0.14 -10.24
CA LEU A 433 3.01 -0.64 -10.54
C LEU A 433 2.43 -1.55 -9.43
N CYS A 434 3.28 -2.04 -8.53
CA CYS A 434 2.90 -2.85 -7.37
C CYS A 434 2.84 -2.04 -6.08
N THR A 435 2.27 -2.60 -5.01
CA THR A 435 2.37 -2.00 -3.67
C THR A 435 3.82 -1.76 -3.25
N ASN A 436 4.08 -0.62 -2.60
CA ASN A 436 5.39 -0.24 -2.07
C ASN A 436 5.64 -0.74 -0.65
N SER A 437 4.72 -1.52 -0.07
CA SER A 437 4.73 -1.95 1.34
C SER A 437 6.06 -2.56 1.79
N GLU A 438 6.71 -3.34 0.94
CA GLU A 438 7.98 -4.01 1.27
C GLU A 438 9.23 -3.17 1.03
N PHE A 439 9.07 -2.03 0.35
CA PHE A 439 10.15 -1.15 -0.03
C PHE A 439 10.18 0.14 0.79
N LEU A 440 9.21 0.32 1.69
CA LEU A 440 9.18 1.44 2.64
C LEU A 440 10.50 1.53 3.40
N LYS A 441 10.97 2.77 3.57
CA LYS A 441 12.14 3.08 4.38
C LYS A 441 11.79 4.23 5.32
N SER A 442 12.42 4.26 6.49
CA SER A 442 12.36 5.45 7.34
C SER A 442 12.97 6.65 6.64
N SER A 443 12.38 7.82 6.87
CA SER A 443 12.94 9.09 6.41
C SER A 443 14.41 9.24 6.84
N LYS A 444 15.21 9.76 5.92
CA LYS A 444 16.61 10.18 6.14
C LYS A 444 16.73 11.69 6.31
N ASP A 445 15.63 12.45 6.15
CA ASP A 445 15.66 13.90 6.35
C ASP A 445 15.94 14.23 7.83
N PRO A 446 16.74 15.27 8.14
CA PRO A 446 16.96 15.72 9.51
C PRO A 446 15.67 16.05 10.29
N LYS A 447 14.62 16.51 9.60
CA LYS A 447 13.29 16.77 10.17
C LYS A 447 12.47 15.49 10.40
N ARG A 448 12.97 14.35 9.95
CA ARG A 448 12.39 13.00 10.07
C ARG A 448 11.16 12.74 9.20
N GLY A 449 10.95 13.56 8.18
CA GLY A 449 9.96 13.38 7.13
C GLY A 449 10.04 14.51 6.10
N THR A 450 9.38 14.31 4.97
CA THR A 450 9.46 15.17 3.78
C THR A 450 8.09 15.60 3.24
N PRO A 451 7.11 15.97 4.09
CA PRO A 451 5.77 16.28 3.60
C PRO A 451 5.80 17.46 2.61
N GLY A 452 5.09 17.29 1.49
CA GLY A 452 4.93 18.25 0.41
C GLY A 452 6.06 18.25 -0.63
N VAL A 453 7.11 17.44 -0.46
CA VAL A 453 8.29 17.43 -1.34
C VAL A 453 8.78 16.01 -1.63
N GLU A 454 9.79 15.87 -2.49
CA GLU A 454 10.37 14.56 -2.84
C GLU A 454 10.92 13.84 -1.60
N ASN A 455 10.58 12.56 -1.48
CA ASN A 455 11.03 11.69 -0.40
C ASN A 455 12.56 11.67 -0.28
N SER A 456 13.07 11.75 0.95
CA SER A 456 14.51 11.65 1.24
C SER A 456 15.12 10.29 0.88
N VAL A 457 14.29 9.25 0.73
CA VAL A 457 14.69 7.91 0.30
C VAL A 457 14.43 7.61 -1.18
N PHE A 458 13.94 8.60 -1.94
CA PHE A 458 13.71 8.44 -3.38
C PHE A 458 15.01 8.01 -4.09
N ASP A 459 14.88 7.00 -4.95
CA ASP A 459 15.98 6.46 -5.74
C ASP A 459 15.49 6.15 -7.16
N PRO A 460 15.81 7.00 -8.16
CA PRO A 460 15.40 6.74 -9.54
C PRO A 460 16.04 5.46 -10.12
N ASN A 461 17.11 4.96 -9.49
CA ASN A 461 17.80 3.73 -9.89
C ASN A 461 17.46 2.55 -8.97
N PHE A 462 16.38 2.63 -8.18
CA PHE A 462 15.98 1.60 -7.24
C PHE A 462 15.95 0.22 -7.91
N GLN A 463 16.73 -0.74 -7.41
CA GLN A 463 16.79 -2.07 -7.99
C GLN A 463 15.80 -2.98 -7.27
N LEU A 464 14.83 -3.51 -8.02
CA LEU A 464 13.94 -4.54 -7.51
C LEU A 464 14.72 -5.85 -7.32
N PRO A 465 14.47 -6.60 -6.23
CA PRO A 465 14.97 -7.96 -6.11
C PRO A 465 14.54 -8.82 -7.30
N GLU A 466 15.39 -9.76 -7.70
CA GLU A 466 15.06 -10.71 -8.76
C GLU A 466 13.81 -11.51 -8.37
N LEU A 467 12.78 -11.44 -9.21
CA LEU A 467 11.54 -12.18 -9.01
C LEU A 467 11.76 -13.66 -9.31
N LYS A 468 11.43 -14.53 -8.35
CA LYS A 468 11.58 -15.99 -8.45
C LYS A 468 10.34 -16.66 -7.91
N ILE A 469 10.01 -17.84 -8.43
CA ILE A 469 9.05 -18.74 -7.79
C ILE A 469 9.77 -19.40 -6.61
N THR A 470 9.29 -19.17 -5.39
CA THR A 470 9.90 -19.73 -4.17
C THR A 470 9.34 -21.10 -3.83
N SER A 471 8.08 -21.37 -4.15
CA SER A 471 7.43 -22.66 -3.93
C SER A 471 6.17 -22.78 -4.80
N ALA A 472 5.80 -24.01 -5.17
CA ALA A 472 4.48 -24.32 -5.71
C ALA A 472 3.97 -25.62 -5.07
N TYR A 473 2.74 -25.62 -4.55
CA TYR A 473 2.19 -26.79 -3.88
C TYR A 473 0.66 -26.86 -3.99
N PHE A 474 0.11 -28.07 -4.00
CA PHE A 474 -1.33 -28.28 -3.99
C PHE A 474 -1.93 -27.97 -2.61
N LEU A 475 -3.04 -27.25 -2.59
CA LEU A 475 -3.87 -27.05 -1.40
C LEU A 475 -4.82 -28.24 -1.21
N ASP A 476 -5.32 -28.77 -2.32
CA ASP A 476 -6.13 -29.98 -2.43
C ASP A 476 -6.06 -30.51 -3.87
N SER A 477 -6.88 -31.51 -4.22
CA SER A 477 -6.88 -32.07 -5.58
C SER A 477 -7.35 -31.11 -6.69
N LEU A 478 -7.99 -29.98 -6.34
CA LEU A 478 -8.59 -29.04 -7.29
C LEU A 478 -7.89 -27.67 -7.28
N SER A 479 -6.89 -27.46 -6.43
CA SER A 479 -6.24 -26.16 -6.35
C SER A 479 -4.80 -26.24 -5.87
N PHE A 480 -3.98 -25.31 -6.37
CA PHE A 480 -2.59 -25.16 -5.95
C PHE A 480 -2.23 -23.68 -5.79
N GLU A 481 -1.19 -23.42 -5.03
CA GLU A 481 -0.64 -22.09 -4.76
C GLU A 481 0.78 -21.98 -5.33
N ILE A 482 1.11 -20.83 -5.91
CA ILE A 482 2.45 -20.44 -6.34
C ILE A 482 2.86 -19.24 -5.50
N ASN A 483 4.02 -19.32 -4.84
CA ASN A 483 4.59 -18.21 -4.08
C ASN A 483 5.81 -17.61 -4.78
N PHE A 484 5.97 -16.30 -4.63
CA PHE A 484 7.05 -15.54 -5.26
C PHE A 484 7.94 -14.85 -4.23
N SER A 485 9.19 -14.56 -4.61
CA SER A 485 10.15 -13.85 -3.77
C SER A 485 9.75 -12.38 -3.53
N GLY A 486 9.07 -11.77 -4.50
CA GLY A 486 8.71 -10.35 -4.53
C GLY A 486 7.30 -10.13 -5.07
N PRO A 487 6.75 -8.91 -4.91
CA PRO A 487 5.52 -8.52 -5.61
C PRO A 487 5.74 -8.50 -7.14
N PHE A 488 4.66 -8.63 -7.89
CA PHE A 488 4.65 -8.61 -9.36
C PHE A 488 3.38 -7.91 -9.85
N SER A 489 3.34 -7.57 -11.15
CA SER A 489 2.15 -6.92 -11.72
C SER A 489 0.94 -7.85 -11.65
N ASN A 490 -0.21 -7.32 -11.23
CA ASN A 490 -1.47 -8.08 -11.10
C ASN A 490 -2.09 -8.51 -12.44
N THR A 491 -1.34 -8.41 -13.54
CA THR A 491 -1.75 -8.77 -14.89
C THR A 491 -1.17 -10.14 -15.26
N LEU A 492 -1.85 -11.23 -14.86
CA LEU A 492 -1.53 -12.59 -15.29
C LEU A 492 -2.77 -13.28 -15.86
N ALA A 493 -2.61 -13.93 -17.01
CA ALA A 493 -3.61 -14.78 -17.65
C ALA A 493 -3.27 -16.27 -17.50
N LEU A 494 -4.29 -17.14 -17.50
CA LEU A 494 -4.13 -18.59 -17.32
C LEU A 494 -3.19 -19.23 -18.35
N ASN A 495 -3.20 -18.75 -19.59
CA ASN A 495 -2.35 -19.25 -20.68
C ASN A 495 -0.85 -18.97 -20.48
N GLN A 496 -0.50 -18.11 -19.53
CA GLN A 496 0.90 -17.85 -19.17
C GLN A 496 1.45 -18.90 -18.21
N ILE A 497 0.59 -19.66 -17.52
CA ILE A 497 1.02 -20.77 -16.66
C ILE A 497 1.15 -22.03 -17.51
N GLN A 498 2.37 -22.52 -17.66
CA GLN A 498 2.70 -23.74 -18.40
C GLN A 498 2.97 -24.87 -17.41
N ILE A 499 2.25 -25.98 -17.55
CA ILE A 499 2.40 -27.15 -16.68
C ILE A 499 2.61 -28.38 -17.56
N SER A 500 3.62 -29.19 -17.23
CA SER A 500 3.93 -30.45 -17.92
C SER A 500 4.07 -31.59 -16.92
N PRO A 501 3.26 -32.68 -17.01
CA PRO A 501 2.13 -32.87 -17.92
C PRO A 501 1.01 -31.82 -17.75
N SER A 502 0.15 -31.61 -18.76
CA SER A 502 -0.84 -30.53 -18.72
C SER A 502 -1.91 -30.73 -17.64
N LEU A 503 -2.30 -29.65 -16.97
CA LEU A 503 -3.46 -29.56 -16.09
C LEU A 503 -4.49 -28.58 -16.67
N ASN A 504 -5.78 -28.90 -16.54
CA ASN A 504 -6.87 -28.03 -16.98
C ASN A 504 -7.12 -26.94 -15.93
N LEU A 505 -6.66 -25.72 -16.20
CA LEU A 505 -6.82 -24.56 -15.31
C LEU A 505 -8.19 -23.89 -15.55
N GLU A 506 -8.95 -23.64 -14.49
CA GLU A 506 -10.27 -23.01 -14.54
C GLU A 506 -10.19 -21.50 -14.29
N SER A 507 -9.52 -21.10 -13.20
CA SER A 507 -9.37 -19.69 -12.83
C SER A 507 -8.14 -19.47 -11.96
N LEU A 508 -7.71 -18.23 -11.84
CA LEU A 508 -6.64 -17.82 -10.94
C LEU A 508 -7.06 -16.58 -10.13
N SER A 509 -6.49 -16.43 -8.96
CA SER A 509 -6.59 -15.22 -8.14
C SER A 509 -5.21 -14.84 -7.63
N ILE A 510 -4.90 -13.55 -7.65
CA ILE A 510 -3.62 -13.00 -7.21
C ILE A 510 -3.83 -12.34 -5.84
N GLU A 511 -2.99 -12.68 -4.87
CA GLU A 511 -2.99 -12.10 -3.53
C GLU A 511 -1.55 -11.76 -3.11
N GLY A 512 -1.14 -10.51 -3.32
CA GLY A 512 0.22 -10.05 -3.01
C GLY A 512 1.27 -10.82 -3.81
N LYS A 513 2.05 -11.67 -3.13
CA LYS A 513 3.10 -12.51 -3.73
C LYS A 513 2.63 -13.93 -4.06
N LYS A 514 1.32 -14.13 -4.14
CA LYS A 514 0.73 -15.46 -4.28
C LYS A 514 -0.21 -15.51 -5.46
N ILE A 515 -0.19 -16.66 -6.14
CA ILE A 515 -1.21 -17.01 -7.12
C ILE A 515 -1.86 -18.29 -6.66
N LYS A 516 -3.17 -18.22 -6.43
CA LYS A 516 -4.00 -19.40 -6.24
C LYS A 516 -4.63 -19.77 -7.58
N VAL A 517 -4.49 -21.01 -7.98
CA VAL A 517 -5.04 -21.54 -9.24
C VAL A 517 -6.06 -22.62 -8.91
N LEU A 518 -7.24 -22.53 -9.54
CA LEU A 518 -8.28 -23.54 -9.50
C LEU A 518 -8.21 -24.40 -10.76
N LEU A 519 -8.40 -25.71 -10.60
CA LEU A 519 -8.41 -26.70 -11.67
C LEU A 519 -9.84 -27.09 -12.01
N ALA A 520 -10.10 -27.28 -13.31
CA ALA A 520 -11.38 -27.79 -13.79
C ALA A 520 -11.58 -29.28 -13.45
N GLU A 521 -10.49 -30.01 -13.21
CA GLU A 521 -10.47 -31.44 -12.92
C GLU A 521 -9.50 -31.76 -11.79
N LYS A 522 -9.75 -32.86 -11.08
CA LYS A 522 -8.88 -33.30 -9.98
C LYS A 522 -7.52 -33.73 -10.53
N ALA A 523 -6.45 -33.15 -9.99
CA ALA A 523 -5.10 -33.62 -10.23
C ALA A 523 -4.92 -35.03 -9.65
N LEU A 524 -4.16 -35.88 -10.36
CA LEU A 524 -3.81 -37.20 -9.87
C LEU A 524 -2.74 -37.09 -8.79
N PRO A 525 -2.91 -37.77 -7.64
CA PRO A 525 -1.86 -37.80 -6.62
C PRO A 525 -0.64 -38.54 -7.15
N ASN A 526 0.53 -38.23 -6.57
CA ASN A 526 1.80 -38.88 -6.87
C ASN A 526 2.32 -38.68 -8.31
N GLN A 527 1.80 -37.67 -9.02
CA GLN A 527 2.28 -37.27 -10.35
C GLN A 527 3.13 -36.00 -10.24
N LEU A 528 4.37 -36.05 -10.73
CA LEU A 528 5.25 -34.90 -10.79
C LEU A 528 4.92 -34.03 -12.00
N PHE A 529 4.72 -32.74 -11.74
CA PHE A 529 4.53 -31.70 -12.74
C PHE A 529 5.70 -30.71 -12.71
N GLN A 530 6.04 -30.17 -13.87
CA GLN A 530 6.95 -29.04 -14.02
C GLN A 530 6.12 -27.80 -14.37
N LEU A 531 6.16 -26.79 -13.51
CA LEU A 531 5.41 -25.55 -13.66
C LEU A 531 6.33 -24.40 -14.03
N SER A 532 6.02 -23.66 -15.09
CA SER A 532 6.67 -22.40 -15.44
C SER A 532 5.65 -21.31 -15.76
N ILE A 533 6.05 -20.05 -15.65
CA ILE A 533 5.22 -18.90 -15.99
C ILE A 533 5.92 -18.08 -17.05
N ASN A 534 5.22 -17.76 -18.14
CA ASN A 534 5.76 -17.02 -19.27
C ASN A 534 5.28 -15.57 -19.29
N GLU A 535 6.16 -14.66 -19.70
CA GLU A 535 5.85 -13.23 -19.94
C GLU A 535 5.21 -12.52 -18.73
N LEU A 536 5.65 -12.84 -17.51
CA LEU A 536 5.17 -12.16 -16.30
C LEU A 536 5.80 -10.77 -16.20
N GLN A 537 5.02 -9.74 -15.93
CA GLN A 537 5.55 -8.40 -15.72
C GLN A 537 5.93 -8.16 -14.25
N ASP A 538 7.13 -7.61 -14.04
CA ASP A 538 7.54 -7.12 -12.73
C ASP A 538 6.84 -5.79 -12.36
N CYS A 539 7.18 -5.24 -11.20
CA CYS A 539 6.59 -4.00 -10.70
C CYS A 539 6.99 -2.73 -11.47
N ARG A 540 7.89 -2.83 -12.46
CA ARG A 540 8.23 -1.75 -13.40
C ARG A 540 7.61 -1.96 -14.78
N GLY A 541 6.79 -3.00 -14.94
CA GLY A 541 6.21 -3.37 -16.23
C GLY A 541 7.21 -4.07 -17.16
N LYS A 542 8.39 -4.46 -16.68
CA LYS A 542 9.35 -5.22 -17.48
C LYS A 542 8.88 -6.67 -17.56
N SER A 543 8.71 -7.17 -18.78
CA SER A 543 8.39 -8.58 -19.01
C SER A 543 9.57 -9.50 -18.66
N ILE A 544 9.28 -10.55 -17.90
CA ILE A 544 10.15 -11.67 -17.59
C ILE A 544 9.69 -12.84 -18.46
N SER A 545 10.56 -13.26 -19.40
CA SER A 545 10.17 -14.24 -20.43
C SER A 545 9.72 -15.58 -19.84
N VAL A 546 10.46 -16.13 -18.88
CA VAL A 546 10.12 -17.40 -18.21
C VAL A 546 10.55 -17.38 -16.74
N LEU A 547 9.68 -17.82 -15.84
CA LEU A 547 9.99 -18.17 -14.46
C LEU A 547 9.76 -19.66 -14.22
N GLY A 548 10.74 -20.34 -13.61
CA GLY A 548 10.73 -21.79 -13.40
C GLY A 548 11.67 -22.54 -14.38
N PRO A 549 11.46 -23.86 -14.58
CA PRO A 549 10.38 -24.66 -14.01
C PRO A 549 10.57 -24.89 -12.50
N ILE A 550 9.46 -25.07 -11.78
CA ILE A 550 9.43 -25.58 -10.40
C ILE A 550 8.62 -26.88 -10.35
N GLU A 551 9.05 -27.80 -9.49
CA GLU A 551 8.32 -29.04 -9.23
C GLU A 551 7.00 -28.75 -8.52
N LEU A 552 5.93 -29.39 -8.99
CA LEU A 552 4.61 -29.37 -8.39
C LEU A 552 4.11 -30.81 -8.33
N VAL A 553 3.66 -31.28 -7.17
CA VAL A 553 3.12 -32.63 -7.01
C VAL A 553 2.00 -32.60 -5.98
N LEU A 554 0.93 -33.36 -6.20
CA LEU A 554 -0.09 -33.62 -5.20
C LEU A 554 0.38 -34.81 -4.35
N PRO A 555 0.92 -34.58 -3.13
CA PRO A 555 1.49 -35.66 -2.34
C PRO A 555 0.41 -36.53 -1.70
N LEU A 556 0.80 -37.75 -1.33
CA LEU A 556 -0.01 -38.60 -0.46
C LEU A 556 0.30 -38.32 1.01
N LYS A 557 -0.64 -38.66 1.89
CA LYS A 557 -0.38 -38.68 3.33
C LYS A 557 0.47 -39.91 3.67
N PRO A 558 1.55 -39.78 4.45
CA PRO A 558 2.32 -40.92 4.90
C PRO A 558 1.46 -41.92 5.68
N LYS A 559 1.70 -43.20 5.46
CA LYS A 559 1.23 -44.29 6.32
C LYS A 559 2.31 -44.62 7.34
N LYS A 560 1.90 -45.30 8.42
CA LYS A 560 2.83 -45.77 9.45
C LYS A 560 3.96 -46.61 8.83
N GLY A 561 5.20 -46.19 9.08
CA GLY A 561 6.41 -46.84 8.55
C GLY A 561 6.86 -46.36 7.17
N ASP A 562 6.15 -45.43 6.53
CA ASP A 562 6.61 -44.82 5.26
C ASP A 562 7.81 -43.88 5.48
N ILE A 563 7.76 -43.07 6.56
CA ILE A 563 8.85 -42.17 6.95
C ILE A 563 9.55 -42.75 8.17
N LEU A 564 10.87 -42.86 8.09
CA LEU A 564 11.70 -43.48 9.12
C LEU A 564 12.85 -42.57 9.53
N LEU A 565 13.31 -42.67 10.78
CA LEU A 565 14.58 -42.11 11.21
C LEU A 565 15.73 -42.86 10.52
N ASN A 566 16.68 -42.10 9.96
CA ASN A 566 17.71 -42.65 9.08
C ASN A 566 19.15 -42.30 9.50
N GLU A 567 19.39 -41.09 9.98
CA GLU A 567 20.73 -40.64 10.39
C GLU A 567 20.62 -39.64 11.54
N LEU A 568 21.59 -39.65 12.47
CA LEU A 568 21.65 -38.75 13.61
C LEU A 568 23.07 -38.25 13.85
N LEU A 569 23.25 -36.93 13.87
CA LEU A 569 24.46 -36.28 14.41
C LEU A 569 24.14 -35.59 15.73
N PHE A 570 24.51 -36.22 16.83
CA PHE A 570 24.25 -35.72 18.19
C PHE A 570 25.50 -35.10 18.87
N ASN A 571 26.70 -35.40 18.37
CA ASN A 571 28.00 -34.85 18.83
C ASN A 571 28.72 -34.08 17.71
N PRO A 572 28.23 -32.89 17.30
CA PRO A 572 28.83 -32.13 16.21
C PRO A 572 30.16 -31.51 16.64
N ILE A 573 30.97 -31.11 15.66
CA ILE A 573 32.14 -30.28 15.91
C ILE A 573 31.70 -28.93 16.52
N SER A 574 32.48 -28.40 17.45
CA SER A 574 32.15 -27.15 18.14
C SER A 574 31.90 -26.01 17.13
N GLY A 575 30.71 -25.42 17.17
CA GLY A 575 30.27 -24.35 16.25
C GLY A 575 29.32 -24.83 15.14
N ASP A 576 29.28 -26.14 14.88
CA ASP A 576 28.38 -26.75 13.90
C ASP A 576 27.07 -27.21 14.55
N PRO A 577 25.97 -27.24 13.79
CA PRO A 577 24.68 -27.69 14.29
C PRO A 577 24.59 -29.23 14.35
N LYS A 578 23.63 -29.72 15.12
CA LYS A 578 23.17 -31.11 15.10
C LYS A 578 22.21 -31.30 13.93
N PHE A 579 21.99 -32.55 13.51
CA PHE A 579 20.87 -32.86 12.62
C PHE A 579 20.25 -34.22 12.92
N VAL A 580 18.99 -34.34 12.51
CA VAL A 580 18.25 -35.61 12.41
C VAL A 580 17.83 -35.77 10.97
N GLU A 581 18.05 -36.94 10.40
CA GLU A 581 17.59 -37.26 9.05
C GLU A 581 16.43 -38.24 9.07
N ILE A 582 15.47 -37.98 8.18
CA ILE A 582 14.38 -38.91 7.86
C ILE A 582 14.51 -39.45 6.43
N HIS A 583 14.03 -40.66 6.23
CA HIS A 583 13.99 -41.34 4.94
C HIS A 583 12.56 -41.73 4.57
N ASN A 584 12.15 -41.45 3.34
CA ASN A 584 10.92 -41.96 2.77
C ASN A 584 11.17 -43.32 2.13
N ARG A 585 10.69 -44.39 2.75
CA ARG A 585 10.83 -45.76 2.25
C ARG A 585 9.86 -46.09 1.11
N SER A 586 8.82 -45.29 0.91
CA SER A 586 7.79 -45.55 -0.09
C SER A 586 8.19 -45.11 -1.50
N GLU A 587 7.40 -45.58 -2.49
CA GLU A 587 7.46 -45.12 -3.89
C GLU A 587 6.60 -43.87 -4.15
N ASN A 588 6.14 -43.20 -3.09
CA ASN A 588 5.24 -42.06 -3.18
C ASN A 588 5.91 -40.75 -2.75
N TYR A 589 5.51 -39.64 -3.36
CA TYR A 589 5.70 -38.30 -2.83
C TYR A 589 4.82 -38.13 -1.60
N LEU A 590 5.43 -37.80 -0.47
CA LEU A 590 4.76 -37.76 0.82
C LEU A 590 4.77 -36.35 1.41
N SER A 591 3.60 -35.91 1.87
CA SER A 591 3.47 -34.63 2.56
C SER A 591 4.06 -34.76 3.96
N LEU A 592 4.91 -33.79 4.31
CA LEU A 592 5.44 -33.64 5.65
C LEU A 592 4.72 -32.53 6.43
N GLU A 593 3.55 -32.06 6.00
CA GLU A 593 2.79 -31.01 6.70
C GLU A 593 2.54 -31.40 8.17
N ASN A 594 2.92 -30.53 9.10
CA ASN A 594 2.80 -30.71 10.56
C ASN A 594 3.63 -31.86 11.17
N TRP A 595 4.60 -32.44 10.47
CA TRP A 595 5.54 -33.40 11.07
C TRP A 595 6.49 -32.70 12.04
N ALA A 596 6.87 -33.40 13.11
CA ALA A 596 7.67 -32.84 14.19
C ALA A 596 8.73 -33.80 14.72
N LEU A 597 9.74 -33.22 15.36
CA LEU A 597 10.72 -33.93 16.18
C LEU A 597 10.46 -33.65 17.65
N GLY A 598 10.72 -34.63 18.51
CA GLY A 598 10.72 -34.48 19.97
C GLY A 598 11.83 -35.30 20.61
N ASN A 599 11.85 -35.30 21.93
CA ASN A 599 12.62 -36.22 22.75
C ASN A 599 11.72 -36.85 23.82
N LEU A 600 12.27 -37.77 24.61
CA LEU A 600 11.60 -38.26 25.82
C LEU A 600 12.15 -37.55 27.06
N ASP A 601 11.27 -37.20 27.98
CA ASP A 601 11.65 -36.71 29.30
C ASP A 601 12.04 -37.85 30.26
N ASN A 602 12.39 -37.50 31.50
CA ASN A 602 12.76 -38.48 32.53
C ASN A 602 11.61 -39.42 32.95
N GLN A 603 10.37 -39.13 32.54
CA GLN A 603 9.18 -39.95 32.79
C GLN A 603 8.82 -40.80 31.56
N GLY A 604 9.60 -40.73 30.49
CA GLY A 604 9.35 -41.43 29.23
C GLY A 604 8.23 -40.82 28.39
N GLN A 605 7.85 -39.56 28.67
CA GLN A 605 6.83 -38.83 27.90
C GLN A 605 7.48 -37.98 26.81
N VAL A 606 6.77 -37.77 25.70
CA VAL A 606 7.24 -36.92 24.60
C VAL A 606 7.33 -35.47 25.07
N ALA A 607 8.49 -34.86 24.88
CA ALA A 607 8.80 -33.50 25.27
C ALA A 607 9.48 -32.72 24.13
N GLN A 608 9.58 -31.40 24.32
CA GLN A 608 10.26 -30.46 23.42
C GLN A 608 9.91 -30.62 21.93
N VAL A 609 8.63 -30.83 21.63
CA VAL A 609 8.14 -30.96 20.26
C VAL A 609 8.51 -29.72 19.43
N ARG A 610 9.08 -29.95 18.25
CA ARG A 610 9.44 -28.94 17.25
C ARG A 610 8.91 -29.37 15.89
N VAL A 611 7.89 -28.66 15.41
CA VAL A 611 7.31 -28.89 14.09
C VAL A 611 8.29 -28.38 13.03
N PHE A 612 8.74 -29.27 12.14
CA PHE A 612 9.56 -28.92 10.99
C PHE A 612 8.77 -28.96 9.68
N GLY A 613 7.65 -29.68 9.69
CA GLY A 613 6.77 -29.85 8.55
C GLY A 613 5.89 -28.65 8.24
N ASN A 614 5.96 -28.15 7.01
CA ASN A 614 5.04 -27.14 6.46
C ASN A 614 4.30 -27.70 5.24
N ARG A 615 3.39 -26.92 4.65
CA ARG A 615 2.51 -27.40 3.57
C ARG A 615 3.23 -27.62 2.24
N ASP A 616 4.29 -26.87 1.97
CA ASP A 616 5.13 -26.96 0.78
C ASP A 616 6.20 -28.06 0.88
N LEU A 617 6.44 -28.63 2.07
CA LEU A 617 7.44 -29.68 2.27
C LEU A 617 6.90 -31.06 1.86
N VAL A 618 7.44 -31.55 0.74
CA VAL A 618 7.20 -32.89 0.22
C VAL A 618 8.52 -33.63 0.14
N ILE A 619 8.55 -34.87 0.65
CA ILE A 619 9.70 -35.76 0.48
C ILE A 619 9.44 -36.70 -0.71
N PRO A 620 10.37 -36.76 -1.69
CA PRO A 620 10.19 -37.60 -2.88
C PRO A 620 10.28 -39.10 -2.53
N PRO A 621 9.82 -39.99 -3.42
CA PRO A 621 10.04 -41.44 -3.32
C PRO A 621 11.50 -41.76 -3.01
N ARG A 622 11.75 -42.68 -2.06
CA ARG A 622 13.12 -43.07 -1.65
C ARG A 622 14.01 -41.90 -1.20
N GLY A 623 13.43 -40.74 -0.91
CA GLY A 623 14.14 -39.51 -0.57
C GLY A 623 14.68 -39.48 0.86
N PHE A 624 15.61 -38.57 1.11
CA PHE A 624 16.22 -38.28 2.41
C PHE A 624 16.03 -36.79 2.72
N LEU A 625 15.83 -36.43 3.99
CA LEU A 625 15.72 -35.04 4.42
C LEU A 625 16.43 -34.84 5.77
N ALA A 626 17.48 -34.04 5.77
CA ALA A 626 18.20 -33.65 6.98
C ALA A 626 17.59 -32.40 7.61
N ILE A 627 17.20 -32.49 8.88
CA ILE A 627 16.57 -31.43 9.69
C ILE A 627 17.62 -30.88 10.64
N THR A 628 17.94 -29.59 10.53
CA THR A 628 19.04 -28.93 11.26
C THR A 628 18.66 -27.51 11.67
N THR A 629 19.47 -26.85 12.50
CA THR A 629 19.33 -25.42 12.78
C THR A 629 20.10 -24.53 11.80
N ASP A 630 21.01 -25.09 11.01
CA ASP A 630 21.84 -24.34 10.05
C ASP A 630 22.33 -25.27 8.92
N GLN A 631 21.59 -25.32 7.81
CA GLN A 631 21.91 -26.17 6.66
C GLN A 631 23.19 -25.77 5.94
N GLU A 632 23.51 -24.48 5.89
CA GLU A 632 24.68 -23.98 5.14
C GLU A 632 25.97 -24.40 5.85
N LYS A 633 26.01 -24.35 7.18
CA LYS A 633 27.14 -24.91 7.94
C LYS A 633 27.32 -26.40 7.72
N LEU A 634 26.23 -27.18 7.66
CA LEU A 634 26.33 -28.62 7.41
C LEU A 634 26.82 -28.93 5.99
N LYS A 635 26.35 -28.21 4.97
CA LYS A 635 26.84 -28.38 3.59
C LYS A 635 28.33 -28.03 3.46
N ILE A 636 28.81 -27.04 4.21
CA ILE A 636 30.24 -26.70 4.28
C ILE A 636 31.02 -27.80 5.01
N ARG A 637 30.48 -28.32 6.13
CA ARG A 637 31.12 -29.38 6.92
C ARG A 637 31.21 -30.71 6.18
N TYR A 638 30.14 -31.08 5.48
CA TYR A 638 29.96 -32.35 4.78
C TYR A 638 29.81 -32.07 3.28
N PRO A 639 30.90 -31.71 2.56
CA PRO A 639 30.83 -31.23 1.18
C PRO A 639 30.26 -32.25 0.20
N LYS A 640 30.39 -33.56 0.45
CA LYS A 640 29.73 -34.60 -0.38
C LYS A 640 28.20 -34.59 -0.29
N SER A 641 27.66 -33.90 0.70
CA SER A 641 26.22 -33.70 0.90
C SER A 641 25.74 -32.32 0.42
N GLN A 642 26.55 -31.56 -0.33
CA GLN A 642 26.16 -30.22 -0.82
C GLN A 642 24.85 -30.21 -1.62
N SER A 643 24.58 -31.28 -2.39
CA SER A 643 23.35 -31.46 -3.16
C SER A 643 22.22 -32.19 -2.40
N GLY A 644 22.44 -32.51 -1.13
CA GLY A 644 21.44 -33.16 -0.28
C GLY A 644 20.26 -32.25 0.01
N LYS A 645 19.12 -32.83 0.42
CA LYS A 645 17.94 -32.07 0.85
C LYS A 645 18.03 -31.78 2.35
N PHE A 646 17.87 -30.50 2.71
CA PHE A 646 17.91 -30.01 4.07
C PHE A 646 16.70 -29.13 4.36
N ILE A 647 16.34 -29.02 5.64
CA ILE A 647 15.42 -28.00 6.14
C ILE A 647 15.97 -27.37 7.42
N ASP A 648 15.87 -26.05 7.49
CA ASP A 648 16.21 -25.29 8.69
C ASP A 648 15.03 -25.26 9.66
N LEU A 649 15.36 -25.46 10.94
CA LEU A 649 14.44 -25.40 12.06
C LEU A 649 15.00 -24.44 13.10
N ALA A 650 14.17 -23.53 13.63
CA ALA A 650 14.62 -22.50 14.57
C ALA A 650 15.32 -23.07 15.82
N SER A 651 14.91 -24.26 16.27
CA SER A 651 15.63 -25.03 17.28
C SER A 651 15.29 -26.51 17.16
N LEU A 652 16.25 -27.38 17.44
CA LEU A 652 16.02 -28.82 17.61
C LEU A 652 15.60 -29.13 19.06
N PRO A 653 14.92 -30.27 19.30
CA PRO A 653 14.82 -30.84 20.64
C PRO A 653 16.20 -31.11 21.24
N SER A 654 16.27 -31.24 22.56
CA SER A 654 17.53 -31.52 23.25
C SER A 654 17.99 -32.95 22.94
N PHE A 655 19.14 -33.04 22.28
CA PHE A 655 19.83 -34.29 21.95
C PHE A 655 21.22 -34.35 22.61
N PRO A 656 21.35 -34.74 23.89
CA PRO A 656 22.62 -34.70 24.63
C PRO A 656 23.70 -35.61 24.04
N ILE A 657 24.96 -35.21 24.16
CA ILE A 657 26.12 -36.04 23.78
C ILE A 657 26.21 -37.34 24.58
N SER A 658 25.75 -37.35 25.83
CA SER A 658 25.72 -38.57 26.67
C SER A 658 24.71 -39.63 26.23
N GLY A 659 23.88 -39.35 25.21
CA GLY A 659 22.77 -40.19 24.77
C GLY A 659 21.39 -39.63 25.13
N GLY A 660 20.37 -40.14 24.46
CA GLY A 660 18.99 -39.69 24.60
C GLY A 660 18.04 -40.40 23.63
N THR A 661 16.89 -39.78 23.37
CA THR A 661 15.90 -40.30 22.41
C THR A 661 15.50 -39.24 21.40
N VAL A 662 15.46 -39.63 20.12
CA VAL A 662 14.82 -38.88 19.04
C VAL A 662 13.43 -39.46 18.82
N VAL A 663 12.40 -38.62 18.88
CA VAL A 663 11.01 -39.01 18.62
C VAL A 663 10.59 -38.35 17.31
N LEU A 664 10.20 -39.16 16.32
CA LEU A 664 9.57 -38.69 15.09
C LEU A 664 8.05 -38.71 15.27
N ILE A 665 7.41 -37.57 15.06
CA ILE A 665 5.98 -37.36 15.33
C ILE A 665 5.29 -37.03 14.01
N SER A 666 4.24 -37.79 13.66
CA SER A 666 3.45 -37.55 12.46
C SER A 666 2.50 -36.37 12.61
N SER A 667 1.86 -36.00 11.50
CA SER A 667 0.87 -34.92 11.44
C SER A 667 -0.33 -35.09 12.37
N SER A 668 -0.62 -36.32 12.86
CA SER A 668 -1.68 -36.60 13.84
C SER A 668 -1.23 -36.43 15.29
N GLY A 669 0.05 -36.16 15.54
CA GLY A 669 0.64 -36.10 16.88
C GLY A 669 1.07 -37.47 17.43
N GLU A 670 1.01 -38.53 16.64
CA GLU A 670 1.46 -39.87 17.04
C GLU A 670 2.97 -40.03 16.87
N ALA A 671 3.62 -40.73 17.79
CA ALA A 671 5.02 -41.10 17.66
C ALA A 671 5.18 -42.26 16.66
N GLU A 672 5.79 -41.97 15.51
CA GLU A 672 6.01 -42.94 14.42
C GLU A 672 7.21 -43.84 14.71
N GLU A 673 8.34 -43.24 15.10
CA GLU A 673 9.53 -43.95 15.56
C GLU A 673 10.19 -43.22 16.73
N ASN A 674 10.72 -44.00 17.68
CA ASN A 674 11.49 -43.52 18.81
C ASN A 674 12.88 -44.18 18.77
N PHE A 675 13.92 -43.43 18.45
CA PHE A 675 15.29 -43.92 18.41
C PHE A 675 16.06 -43.54 19.67
N THR A 676 16.46 -44.54 20.46
CA THR A 676 17.34 -44.34 21.62
C THR A 676 18.79 -44.52 21.20
N TYR A 677 19.61 -43.49 21.43
CA TYR A 677 21.00 -43.46 21.03
C TYR A 677 21.94 -43.18 22.21
N SER A 678 23.19 -43.61 22.07
CA SER A 678 24.30 -43.31 22.97
C SER A 678 25.61 -43.33 22.17
N GLU A 679 26.69 -42.84 22.79
CA GLU A 679 28.03 -42.92 22.18
C GLU A 679 28.51 -44.36 21.92
N GLU A 680 27.95 -45.34 22.63
CA GLU A 680 28.29 -46.77 22.49
C GLU A 680 27.87 -47.37 21.14
N LEU A 681 26.97 -46.71 20.41
CA LEU A 681 26.59 -47.10 19.04
C LEU A 681 27.67 -46.74 18.01
N HIS A 682 28.66 -45.94 18.36
CA HIS A 682 29.80 -45.70 17.48
C HIS A 682 30.76 -46.89 17.44
N HIS A 683 31.51 -46.99 16.34
CA HIS A 683 32.46 -48.07 16.14
C HIS A 683 33.57 -48.02 17.22
N PRO A 684 33.89 -49.13 17.91
CA PRO A 684 34.83 -49.11 19.05
C PRO A 684 36.26 -48.65 18.72
N LEU A 685 36.67 -48.72 17.45
CA LEU A 685 37.99 -48.23 17.00
C LEU A 685 38.01 -46.73 16.63
N LEU A 686 36.87 -46.04 16.69
CA LEU A 686 36.78 -44.62 16.42
C LEU A 686 37.39 -43.85 17.62
N ARG A 687 38.50 -43.14 17.40
CA ARG A 687 39.21 -42.42 18.48
C ARG A 687 38.45 -41.20 18.98
N ASP A 688 37.70 -40.55 18.10
CA ASP A 688 36.89 -39.36 18.39
C ASP A 688 35.61 -39.45 17.57
N SER A 689 34.45 -39.46 18.24
CA SER A 689 33.13 -39.49 17.62
C SER A 689 32.61 -38.11 17.22
N LYS A 690 33.35 -37.04 17.55
CA LYS A 690 32.94 -35.68 17.26
C LYS A 690 32.87 -35.45 15.74
N GLY A 691 31.71 -35.00 15.28
CA GLY A 691 31.41 -34.78 13.86
C GLY A 691 31.06 -36.04 13.09
N VAL A 692 30.97 -37.21 13.75
CA VAL A 692 30.61 -38.48 13.14
C VAL A 692 29.15 -38.79 13.44
N SER A 693 28.34 -39.04 12.42
CA SER A 693 26.93 -39.41 12.59
C SER A 693 26.76 -40.91 12.83
N LEU A 694 25.60 -41.26 13.40
CA LEU A 694 25.07 -42.63 13.40
C LEU A 694 24.14 -42.78 12.19
N GLU A 695 24.42 -43.77 11.36
CA GLU A 695 23.66 -44.11 10.16
C GLU A 695 22.91 -45.43 10.35
N ARG A 696 21.63 -45.45 9.97
CA ARG A 696 20.85 -46.68 9.90
C ARG A 696 21.35 -47.54 8.75
N VAL A 697 21.60 -48.81 9.02
CA VAL A 697 22.14 -49.79 8.06
C VAL A 697 21.04 -50.35 7.16
N TYR A 698 19.89 -50.71 7.75
CA TYR A 698 18.76 -51.27 7.02
C TYR A 698 17.40 -50.83 7.58
N SER A 699 16.53 -50.34 6.70
CA SER A 699 15.20 -49.81 7.03
C SER A 699 14.25 -50.90 7.59
N GLY A 700 14.47 -52.16 7.22
CA GLY A 700 13.64 -53.29 7.65
C GLY A 700 13.95 -53.84 9.05
N ILE A 701 15.07 -53.44 9.66
CA ILE A 701 15.40 -53.82 11.05
C ILE A 701 14.82 -52.76 12.01
N PRO A 702 14.27 -53.17 13.18
CA PRO A 702 13.75 -52.25 14.18
C PRO A 702 14.73 -51.13 14.54
N VAL A 703 14.20 -49.92 14.73
CA VAL A 703 15.00 -48.71 14.97
C VAL A 703 15.90 -48.78 16.21
N ASN A 704 15.53 -49.55 17.24
CA ASN A 704 16.32 -49.70 18.47
C ASN A 704 17.17 -50.97 18.51
N ASP A 705 17.34 -51.69 17.39
CA ASP A 705 18.36 -52.74 17.32
C ASP A 705 19.74 -52.07 17.19
N PRO A 706 20.65 -52.22 18.18
CA PRO A 706 21.94 -51.55 18.15
C PRO A 706 22.82 -52.01 16.97
N LYS A 707 22.57 -53.20 16.38
CA LYS A 707 23.29 -53.67 15.19
C LYS A 707 22.83 -52.99 13.91
N ASN A 708 21.74 -52.22 13.96
CA ASN A 708 21.19 -51.50 12.82
C ASN A 708 21.73 -50.09 12.68
N TRP A 709 22.61 -49.66 13.57
CA TRP A 709 23.22 -48.34 13.54
C TRP A 709 24.72 -48.49 13.54
N GLN A 710 25.38 -47.69 12.72
CA GLN A 710 26.82 -47.74 12.57
C GLN A 710 27.36 -46.33 12.36
N SER A 711 28.63 -46.12 12.73
CA SER A 711 29.31 -44.86 12.42
C SER A 711 29.42 -44.65 10.93
N ALA A 712 29.10 -43.44 10.47
CA ALA A 712 29.33 -43.02 9.11
C ALA A 712 30.80 -43.21 8.69
N SER A 713 31.00 -43.53 7.42
CA SER A 713 32.32 -43.77 6.85
C SER A 713 33.15 -42.48 6.83
N GLY A 714 34.40 -42.54 7.29
CA GLY A 714 35.33 -41.41 7.17
C GLY A 714 35.66 -41.04 5.72
N ASN A 715 35.48 -41.97 4.78
CA ASN A 715 35.61 -41.66 3.36
C ASN A 715 34.39 -40.90 2.82
N GLU A 716 33.28 -40.87 3.55
CA GLU A 716 32.04 -40.14 3.22
C GLU A 716 31.86 -38.93 4.14
N ASP A 717 32.96 -38.24 4.47
CA ASP A 717 32.99 -37.04 5.33
C ASP A 717 32.52 -37.27 6.79
N PHE A 718 32.35 -38.53 7.22
CA PHE A 718 31.78 -38.91 8.51
C PHE A 718 30.30 -38.54 8.73
N ALA A 719 29.57 -38.16 7.68
CA ALA A 719 28.11 -38.08 7.69
C ALA A 719 27.55 -38.01 6.26
N THR A 720 26.29 -38.39 6.07
CA THR A 720 25.60 -38.41 4.78
C THR A 720 24.30 -37.60 4.73
N PRO A 721 24.20 -36.41 5.36
CA PRO A 721 22.93 -35.71 5.44
C PRO A 721 22.36 -35.36 4.05
N GLY A 722 21.06 -35.52 3.90
CA GLY A 722 20.28 -35.32 2.69
C GLY A 722 20.50 -36.36 1.58
N ARG A 723 21.17 -37.50 1.84
CA ARG A 723 21.47 -38.54 0.83
C ARG A 723 21.57 -39.94 1.43
N LYS A 724 21.78 -40.95 0.59
CA LYS A 724 21.89 -42.36 1.02
C LYS A 724 23.07 -42.55 1.98
N ASN A 725 22.81 -43.22 3.10
CA ASN A 725 23.80 -43.59 4.11
C ASN A 725 25.00 -44.36 3.51
N SER A 726 26.19 -44.07 4.02
CA SER A 726 27.43 -44.78 3.67
C SER A 726 27.44 -46.24 4.15
N GLN A 727 26.70 -46.54 5.21
CA GLN A 727 26.52 -47.87 5.78
C GLN A 727 25.27 -48.60 5.25
N ALA A 728 24.50 -47.99 4.33
CA ALA A 728 23.26 -48.58 3.84
C ALA A 728 23.51 -49.89 3.08
N LEU A 729 22.74 -50.93 3.42
CA LEU A 729 22.63 -52.13 2.59
C LEU A 729 21.63 -51.89 1.45
N ASP A 730 21.98 -52.32 0.24
CA ASP A 730 21.12 -52.18 -0.94
C ASP A 730 20.02 -53.24 -0.95
N GLU A 731 18.76 -52.84 -0.71
CA GLU A 731 17.60 -53.74 -0.64
C GLU A 731 17.41 -54.59 -1.91
N GLN A 732 17.68 -54.03 -3.10
CA GLN A 732 17.29 -54.63 -4.37
C GLN A 732 18.34 -55.63 -4.86
N ALA A 733 19.63 -55.31 -4.72
CA ALA A 733 20.72 -56.25 -4.98
C ALA A 733 20.73 -57.42 -3.96
N PHE A 734 20.23 -57.16 -2.75
CA PHE A 734 20.31 -58.09 -1.62
C PHE A 734 19.15 -59.11 -1.57
N GLU A 735 17.93 -58.74 -1.95
CA GLU A 735 16.82 -59.71 -2.04
C GLU A 735 16.97 -60.71 -3.18
N GLU A 736 17.60 -60.30 -4.29
CA GLU A 736 17.86 -61.15 -5.45
C GLU A 736 19.02 -62.15 -5.22
N SER A 737 19.91 -61.86 -4.26
CA SER A 737 21.11 -62.65 -3.98
C SER A 737 20.84 -64.05 -3.44
N ILE A 738 19.66 -64.33 -2.86
CA ILE A 738 19.24 -65.67 -2.43
C ILE A 738 17.80 -65.95 -2.90
N ARG A 739 17.62 -66.93 -3.77
CA ARG A 739 16.32 -67.30 -4.35
C ARG A 739 15.89 -68.69 -3.90
N ILE A 740 14.63 -68.82 -3.45
CA ILE A 740 14.00 -70.08 -3.09
C ILE A 740 12.98 -70.44 -4.18
N ASP A 741 13.15 -71.61 -4.79
CA ASP A 741 12.32 -72.04 -5.91
C ASP A 741 12.13 -73.57 -5.92
N PRO A 742 10.88 -74.07 -5.84
CA PRO A 742 9.66 -73.32 -5.51
C PRO A 742 9.62 -72.90 -4.04
N PRO A 743 8.91 -71.81 -3.67
CA PRO A 743 8.72 -71.42 -2.27
C PRO A 743 7.77 -72.36 -1.50
N VAL A 744 6.95 -73.13 -2.23
CA VAL A 744 6.04 -74.15 -1.69
C VAL A 744 6.34 -75.48 -2.38
N PHE A 745 6.54 -76.53 -1.60
CA PHE A 745 6.78 -77.87 -2.14
C PHE A 745 6.08 -78.94 -1.29
N ASP A 746 5.79 -80.09 -1.90
CA ASP A 746 5.16 -81.24 -1.27
C ASP A 746 6.17 -82.40 -1.22
N PRO A 747 6.78 -82.70 -0.06
CA PRO A 747 7.72 -83.80 0.07
C PRO A 747 7.15 -85.17 -0.34
N GLU A 748 5.83 -85.38 -0.33
CA GLU A 748 5.16 -86.64 -0.74
C GLU A 748 5.12 -86.82 -2.26
N GLY A 749 5.26 -85.74 -3.03
CA GLY A 749 5.27 -85.78 -4.48
C GLY A 749 3.92 -86.19 -5.08
N SER A 750 2.81 -85.76 -4.46
CA SER A 750 1.46 -86.16 -4.89
C SER A 750 1.08 -85.60 -6.26
N SER A 751 1.53 -84.37 -6.57
CA SER A 751 1.16 -83.62 -7.78
C SER A 751 2.04 -82.39 -8.07
N GLY A 752 3.12 -82.19 -7.30
CA GLY A 752 3.98 -81.01 -7.38
C GLY A 752 5.46 -81.32 -7.06
N PRO A 753 6.32 -80.29 -7.04
CA PRO A 753 7.74 -80.42 -6.73
C PRO A 753 7.96 -81.02 -5.32
N SER A 754 8.86 -82.00 -5.21
CA SER A 754 9.14 -82.74 -3.97
C SER A 754 10.25 -82.17 -3.11
N PHE A 755 10.86 -81.08 -3.56
CA PHE A 755 11.91 -80.34 -2.86
C PHE A 755 11.86 -78.87 -3.25
N THR A 756 12.54 -78.03 -2.45
CA THR A 756 12.86 -76.65 -2.81
C THR A 756 14.36 -76.50 -3.05
N SER A 757 14.72 -75.63 -4.00
CA SER A 757 16.10 -75.21 -4.24
C SER A 757 16.35 -73.83 -3.67
N ILE A 758 17.47 -73.67 -2.98
CA ILE A 758 17.95 -72.42 -2.42
C ILE A 758 19.21 -72.05 -3.20
N ARG A 759 19.08 -71.12 -4.14
CA ARG A 759 20.17 -70.61 -4.97
C ARG A 759 20.69 -69.32 -4.39
N TYR A 760 22.00 -69.10 -4.44
CA TYR A 760 22.62 -67.83 -4.08
C TYR A 760 23.53 -67.31 -5.19
N GLN A 761 23.64 -65.98 -5.30
CA GLN A 761 24.54 -65.26 -6.20
C GLN A 761 25.02 -63.99 -5.49
N PHE A 762 26.34 -63.85 -5.33
CA PHE A 762 27.01 -62.76 -4.63
C PHE A 762 27.98 -62.06 -5.57
N GLU A 763 28.14 -60.74 -5.40
CA GLU A 763 29.05 -59.92 -6.22
C GLU A 763 30.53 -60.20 -5.91
N ASP A 764 30.85 -60.40 -4.63
CA ASP A 764 32.22 -60.61 -4.15
C ASP A 764 32.48 -62.05 -3.69
N PRO A 765 33.66 -62.63 -3.96
CA PRO A 765 34.08 -63.91 -3.40
C PRO A 765 34.54 -63.78 -1.94
N GLY A 766 34.61 -64.89 -1.21
CA GLY A 766 35.24 -64.94 0.12
C GLY A 766 34.27 -64.87 1.31
N TRP A 767 32.97 -64.98 1.07
CA TRP A 767 31.97 -65.15 2.12
C TRP A 767 32.11 -66.50 2.82
N ILE A 768 31.95 -66.51 4.14
CA ILE A 768 31.79 -67.72 4.95
C ILE A 768 30.34 -67.75 5.43
N GLY A 769 29.59 -68.78 5.10
CA GLY A 769 28.15 -68.85 5.36
C GLY A 769 27.69 -70.10 6.12
N THR A 770 26.59 -69.95 6.84
CA THR A 770 25.82 -71.01 7.48
C THR A 770 24.37 -70.89 7.07
N PHE A 771 23.80 -71.95 6.48
CA PHE A 771 22.42 -72.02 6.00
C PHE A 771 21.65 -73.05 6.83
N ARG A 772 20.61 -72.64 7.54
CA ARG A 772 19.78 -73.50 8.41
C ARG A 772 18.31 -73.36 8.08
N ILE A 773 17.56 -74.45 8.27
CA ILE A 773 16.11 -74.43 8.31
C ILE A 773 15.68 -74.45 9.78
N VAL A 774 14.78 -73.54 10.13
CA VAL A 774 14.14 -73.47 11.44
C VAL A 774 12.61 -73.49 11.28
N SER A 775 11.90 -73.95 12.30
CA SER A 775 10.44 -73.83 12.35
C SER A 775 9.99 -72.37 12.47
N SER A 776 8.71 -72.11 12.22
CA SER A 776 8.11 -70.81 12.53
C SER A 776 8.23 -70.37 14.01
N SER A 777 8.45 -71.32 14.93
CA SER A 777 8.71 -71.06 16.35
C SER A 777 10.21 -70.90 16.70
N GLY A 778 11.10 -70.88 15.70
CA GLY A 778 12.55 -70.73 15.88
C GLY A 778 13.28 -72.01 16.30
N GLN A 779 12.61 -73.16 16.31
CA GLN A 779 13.25 -74.44 16.60
C GLN A 779 14.13 -74.87 15.41
N PHE A 780 15.36 -75.29 15.68
CA PHE A 780 16.25 -75.83 14.66
C PHE A 780 15.70 -77.12 14.03
N ILE A 781 15.70 -77.20 12.69
CA ILE A 781 15.19 -78.34 11.92
C ILE A 781 16.31 -79.04 11.15
N TYR A 782 17.06 -78.29 10.35
CA TYR A 782 18.05 -78.85 9.43
C TYR A 782 19.19 -77.86 9.14
N THR A 783 20.38 -78.35 8.83
CA THR A 783 21.51 -77.53 8.36
C THR A 783 21.81 -77.89 6.90
N LEU A 784 21.76 -76.91 6.01
CA LEU A 784 22.11 -77.06 4.60
C LEU A 784 23.61 -76.89 4.38
N CYS A 785 24.23 -75.93 5.07
CA CYS A 785 25.68 -75.80 5.19
C CYS A 785 26.04 -75.08 6.50
N GLN A 786 27.26 -75.26 6.98
CA GLN A 786 27.74 -74.61 8.20
C GLN A 786 29.18 -74.14 8.04
N ASN A 787 29.42 -72.85 8.29
CA ASN A 787 30.72 -72.18 8.19
C ASN A 787 31.46 -72.52 6.89
N ALA A 788 30.73 -72.63 5.79
CA ALA A 788 31.28 -72.99 4.49
C ALA A 788 31.77 -71.75 3.77
N VAL A 789 32.96 -71.82 3.17
CA VAL A 789 33.39 -70.80 2.19
C VAL A 789 32.45 -70.91 0.99
N LEU A 790 31.71 -69.84 0.71
CA LEU A 790 30.75 -69.76 -0.39
C LEU A 790 31.46 -69.28 -1.66
N GLY A 791 31.08 -69.84 -2.80
CA GLY A 791 31.44 -69.26 -4.10
C GLY A 791 30.68 -67.97 -4.37
N THR A 792 30.94 -67.32 -5.50
CA THR A 792 30.10 -66.19 -5.98
C THR A 792 28.72 -66.65 -6.43
N GLU A 793 28.50 -67.94 -6.62
CA GLU A 793 27.18 -68.54 -6.82
C GLU A 793 27.14 -69.97 -6.26
N GLY A 794 25.95 -70.47 -5.97
CA GLY A 794 25.75 -71.86 -5.55
C GLY A 794 24.31 -72.23 -5.26
N GLN A 795 24.08 -73.51 -4.94
CA GLN A 795 22.75 -74.06 -4.73
C GLN A 795 22.74 -75.10 -3.62
N PHE A 796 21.71 -75.05 -2.79
CA PHE A 796 21.32 -76.08 -1.83
C PHE A 796 19.92 -76.61 -2.15
N VAL A 797 19.64 -77.85 -1.74
CA VAL A 797 18.33 -78.48 -1.91
C VAL A 797 17.82 -78.93 -0.55
N TRP A 798 16.53 -78.67 -0.29
CA TRP A 798 15.86 -79.19 0.88
C TRP A 798 14.58 -79.94 0.48
N ASN A 799 14.50 -81.20 0.90
CA ASN A 799 13.39 -82.12 0.60
C ASN A 799 12.41 -82.28 1.78
N GLY A 800 12.41 -81.35 2.74
CA GLY A 800 11.43 -81.34 3.83
C GLY A 800 11.72 -82.37 4.93
N VAL A 801 12.99 -82.69 5.17
CA VAL A 801 13.42 -83.57 6.27
C VAL A 801 14.14 -82.79 7.36
N ASP A 802 14.07 -83.31 8.59
CA ASP A 802 14.87 -82.84 9.71
C ASP A 802 16.25 -83.50 9.76
N SER A 803 17.06 -83.10 10.74
CA SER A 803 18.43 -83.63 10.95
C SER A 803 18.51 -85.15 11.20
N LYS A 804 17.39 -85.83 11.49
CA LYS A 804 17.30 -87.28 11.66
C LYS A 804 16.78 -87.99 10.41
N GLY A 805 16.54 -87.25 9.33
CA GLY A 805 15.96 -87.76 8.09
C GLY A 805 14.44 -87.99 8.16
N ALA A 806 13.78 -87.55 9.23
CA ALA A 806 12.33 -87.65 9.36
C ALA A 806 11.65 -86.48 8.63
N ARG A 807 10.52 -86.75 7.98
CA ARG A 807 9.74 -85.71 7.30
C ARG A 807 9.18 -84.71 8.31
N VAL A 808 9.30 -83.43 7.99
CA VAL A 808 8.77 -82.35 8.82
C VAL A 808 7.26 -82.20 8.61
N LYS A 809 6.56 -81.65 9.60
CA LYS A 809 5.10 -81.44 9.49
C LYS A 809 4.79 -80.36 8.44
N PRO A 810 3.65 -80.42 7.75
CA PRO A 810 3.20 -79.31 6.90
C PRO A 810 3.11 -78.01 7.68
N GLY A 811 3.51 -76.90 7.04
CA GLY A 811 3.54 -75.59 7.67
C GLY A 811 4.67 -74.70 7.17
N TYR A 812 4.83 -73.57 7.85
CA TYR A 812 5.85 -72.56 7.54
C TYR A 812 7.18 -72.88 8.21
N TYR A 813 8.23 -72.80 7.41
CA TYR A 813 9.63 -72.91 7.81
C TYR A 813 10.38 -71.66 7.37
N VAL A 814 11.50 -71.39 8.03
CA VAL A 814 12.35 -70.24 7.73
C VAL A 814 13.75 -70.76 7.40
N LEU A 815 14.23 -70.42 6.21
CA LEU A 815 15.65 -70.45 5.89
C LEU A 815 16.33 -69.30 6.64
N LEU A 816 17.19 -69.62 7.60
CA LEU A 816 18.09 -68.70 8.28
C LEU A 816 19.49 -68.83 7.68
N VAL A 817 20.02 -67.75 7.11
CA VAL A 817 21.37 -67.67 6.57
C VAL A 817 22.18 -66.70 7.41
N GLU A 818 23.37 -67.09 7.83
CA GLU A 818 24.32 -66.25 8.56
C GLU A 818 25.62 -66.24 7.76
N MET A 819 26.12 -65.08 7.32
CA MET A 819 27.32 -64.97 6.50
C MET A 819 28.27 -63.91 7.04
N VAL A 820 29.57 -64.10 6.84
CA VAL A 820 30.61 -63.13 7.19
C VAL A 820 31.63 -63.03 6.06
N ASP A 821 32.02 -61.82 5.66
CA ASP A 821 33.07 -61.61 4.67
C ASP A 821 34.47 -61.49 5.33
N LEU A 822 35.51 -61.38 4.50
CA LEU A 822 36.89 -61.21 4.96
C LEU A 822 37.14 -59.85 5.64
N GLY A 823 36.25 -58.88 5.48
CA GLY A 823 36.27 -57.57 6.14
C GLY A 823 35.53 -57.55 7.49
N GLY A 824 34.90 -58.66 7.90
CA GLY A 824 34.13 -58.78 9.13
C GLY A 824 32.66 -58.35 9.01
N LYS A 825 32.18 -58.00 7.80
CA LYS A 825 30.78 -57.68 7.54
C LYS A 825 29.95 -58.93 7.76
N THR A 826 29.01 -58.87 8.70
CA THR A 826 28.11 -59.99 9.00
C THR A 826 26.72 -59.73 8.40
N LEU A 827 26.12 -60.74 7.79
CA LEU A 827 24.79 -60.72 7.20
C LEU A 827 23.93 -61.83 7.78
N VAL A 828 22.67 -61.53 8.10
CA VAL A 828 21.68 -62.53 8.53
C VAL A 828 20.43 -62.41 7.68
N ILE A 829 20.05 -63.48 6.99
CA ILE A 829 18.91 -63.52 6.05
C ILE A 829 17.87 -64.52 6.55
N LYS A 830 16.59 -64.16 6.43
CA LYS A 830 15.46 -65.04 6.73
C LYS A 830 14.52 -65.11 5.53
N LYS A 831 14.27 -66.30 4.97
CA LYS A 831 13.30 -66.50 3.87
C LYS A 831 12.32 -67.63 4.20
N THR A 832 11.06 -67.45 3.85
CA THR A 832 10.00 -68.41 4.15
C THR A 832 9.97 -69.55 3.13
N ILE A 833 9.82 -70.77 3.62
CA ILE A 833 9.59 -71.99 2.84
C ILE A 833 8.32 -72.64 3.38
N VAL A 834 7.44 -73.11 2.49
CA VAL A 834 6.20 -73.79 2.88
C VAL A 834 6.28 -75.27 2.50
N VAL A 835 6.06 -76.14 3.48
CA VAL A 835 5.89 -77.59 3.28
C VAL A 835 4.39 -77.89 3.25
N ALA A 836 3.90 -78.40 2.14
CA ALA A 836 2.49 -78.79 1.96
C ALA A 836 2.31 -80.32 2.00
N THR A 837 1.08 -80.79 2.23
CA THR A 837 0.71 -82.21 2.17
C THR A 837 0.09 -82.63 0.85
N ARG A 838 -0.42 -81.68 0.05
CA ARG A 838 -0.92 -81.84 -1.32
C ARG A 838 -0.82 -80.49 -2.02
N LEU A 839 -0.11 -80.44 -3.14
CA LEU A 839 -0.03 -79.28 -4.03
C LEU A 839 -0.99 -79.41 -5.21
#